data_AF-A0A1Y6LYD5-F1
#
_entry.id   AF-A0A1Y6LYD5-F1
#
_cell.length_a   1.000
_cell.length_b   1.000
_cell.length_c   1.000
_cell.angle_alpha   90.00
_cell.angle_beta   90.00
_cell.angle_gamma   90.00
#
_symmetry.space_group_name_H-M   'P 1'
#
loop_
_entity.id
_entity.type
_entity.pdbx_description
1 polymer ?
#
loop_
_entity_poly.entity_id
_entity_poly.type
_entity_poly.pdbx_seq_one_letter_code
_entity_poly.pdbx_strand_id
1 'polypeptide(L)'
;MSQSGDNSPQQQYSDPAWDMQHQSHEQTDEDDQTIYGPPAHIAARFYRNQLNRRKSSAASSRRNSLSSAHSHTSSRSQRRSSAGCQSTYVAQHLRRASIIESRKARLADRAAHAEQVRLRAALVKATPRGSTSNTEERALAAQVAKEKYLAKVAATCAEEVARAKRIAEEVKERKQAEEARVRLEMEERHAEAEKRRAEYQRNLQARRARRADSAEKKLAILEEVLDVEEEVVLDEKPEDPAFAQDAAARRVQKAWRLYQRKLPVLAFRKLDITAQRALTTSFEDLTALVADAEVISNTTAVLTHIGLQDTHDSNAALNTRTFLSAYLIVGHPVAVLMNKNGAQEQDLISKASELVSLFESSISRLDNWNNFTPNPMQLETLSQSYTAYTSAFAAWRLQDSSVLIEGMVASFVELDAIWQTVKDDDRGEVAGEYKQGIRDNQVMLLSRIRKLAGPDRADFLIKKAIRESRRRRPKRRPAAEIRPRGVEVIAPEAGPSVEAAVEEAGLPMTPIGSGEITKLFTAMPSNRILTHELAINKDYKLEDRNSEVRDHLYRSICESMKAGFEAGNGALWTVSTAENVRDKLLRMLKPGNSMYKMISEALDLDNIHRQCQQGVFSYNGFFNFMANVLPKLCAPFRDQEVKTWTEELRNDESGDELGAMIEKLFKLLRMVDVLSLDYSNFMIMNAAPTLIQESAGYEQRMFARDLEAGVISLDQTQRWWHQARSALTSEADRRDPEGVRHPSDRPSPNKIYTHALIETAISQSELDAIPFPETLTLDTDRLRKVRTNAIRIAVVGAILLTTKNLLKRDVRSQWKSEATRLWALLATETFNTTEEPTTAQKAFSILETAHNMPAPTKSAVLNTITRFFSQAAEATSSTNSGSSVRFTDPVLKVLFQRLKSHVSARLDAQTSAEKVRAASSASEKLAASGMAEFTEKVAGIVEILEMVRDVDWRSHGRWYEGIAAAVE
;
A
#
# COMPACT_ATOMS: atom_id res chain seq x y z
N MET A 1 -52.97 -10.70 56.30
CA MET A 1 -52.92 -11.08 57.72
C MET A 1 -51.64 -10.49 58.30
N SER A 2 -51.72 -9.89 59.50
CA SER A 2 -50.61 -9.47 60.39
C SER A 2 -49.53 -8.54 59.78
N GLN A 3 -49.61 -7.23 60.05
CA GLN A 3 -48.80 -6.50 61.05
C GLN A 3 -47.33 -6.28 60.59
N SER A 4 -46.95 -5.09 60.10
CA SER A 4 -46.76 -3.79 60.77
C SER A 4 -45.53 -3.74 61.70
N GLY A 5 -44.52 -2.95 61.33
CA GLY A 5 -43.27 -2.78 62.10
C GLY A 5 -42.27 -1.88 61.39
N ASP A 6 -42.53 -0.58 61.39
CA ASP A 6 -41.62 0.47 60.90
C ASP A 6 -40.70 0.91 62.05
N ASN A 7 -39.37 0.84 61.85
CA ASN A 7 -38.44 1.79 62.48
C ASN A 7 -37.03 1.74 61.89
N SER A 8 -36.42 2.92 61.80
CA SER A 8 -35.01 3.14 61.37
C SER A 8 -34.06 3.18 62.59
N PRO A 9 -32.77 3.53 62.44
CA PRO A 9 -31.73 2.64 61.90
C PRO A 9 -30.52 2.53 62.85
N GLN A 10 -29.83 1.38 62.90
CA GLN A 10 -28.52 1.29 63.57
C GLN A 10 -27.50 0.46 62.79
N GLN A 11 -26.26 0.96 62.78
CA GLN A 11 -25.17 0.59 61.89
C GLN A 11 -24.43 -0.67 62.35
N GLN A 12 -23.88 -1.43 61.40
CA GLN A 12 -22.45 -1.78 61.41
C GLN A 12 -21.97 -2.38 60.08
N TYR A 13 -20.68 -2.16 59.77
CA TYR A 13 -19.88 -2.71 58.64
C TYR A 13 -20.28 -2.27 57.22
N SER A 14 -19.38 -1.78 56.34
CA SER A 14 -17.91 -1.58 56.46
C SER A 14 -17.45 -0.36 55.65
N ASP A 15 -16.56 0.43 56.25
CA ASP A 15 -15.76 1.54 55.72
C ASP A 15 -14.46 1.57 56.62
N PRO A 16 -13.38 2.35 56.39
CA PRO A 16 -13.37 3.59 55.61
C PRO A 16 -12.12 3.86 54.72
N ALA A 17 -12.23 4.95 53.98
CA ALA A 17 -11.08 5.73 53.49
C ALA A 17 -10.59 6.75 54.55
N TRP A 18 -9.77 7.72 54.11
CA TRP A 18 -9.37 8.99 54.74
C TRP A 18 -7.96 9.10 55.35
N ASP A 19 -7.13 9.84 54.59
CA ASP A 19 -6.43 11.09 54.94
C ASP A 19 -5.62 11.30 56.23
N MET A 20 -4.55 12.09 55.99
CA MET A 20 -3.95 13.15 56.80
C MET A 20 -3.80 13.02 58.33
N GLN A 21 -2.51 13.16 58.70
CA GLN A 21 -1.98 14.09 59.73
C GLN A 21 -1.95 13.69 61.22
N HIS A 22 -0.74 13.89 61.76
CA HIS A 22 -0.39 14.27 63.13
C HIS A 22 -0.76 13.37 64.32
N GLN A 23 0.28 12.74 64.90
CA GLN A 23 0.72 12.74 66.32
C GLN A 23 1.64 11.49 66.52
N SER A 24 2.84 11.45 67.11
CA SER A 24 3.69 12.26 68.01
C SER A 24 4.00 11.46 69.29
N HIS A 25 5.26 11.04 69.49
CA HIS A 25 5.86 10.52 70.76
C HIS A 25 5.16 9.26 71.39
N GLU A 26 5.78 8.28 72.05
CA GLU A 26 7.16 7.94 72.45
C GLU A 26 7.17 6.44 72.92
N GLN A 27 8.24 5.70 73.25
CA GLN A 27 9.69 5.91 73.40
C GLN A 27 10.44 4.55 73.22
N THR A 28 11.78 4.58 73.25
CA THR A 28 12.77 3.50 73.49
C THR A 28 13.11 2.52 72.34
N ASP A 29 14.38 2.19 72.05
CA ASP A 29 15.69 2.78 72.41
C ASP A 29 16.78 2.31 71.39
N GLU A 30 17.94 2.98 71.35
CA GLU A 30 19.23 2.55 70.73
C GLU A 30 19.23 2.30 69.19
N ASP A 31 19.29 3.35 68.34
CA ASP A 31 20.47 4.09 67.84
C ASP A 31 21.56 3.30 67.08
N ASP A 32 21.62 3.48 65.74
CA ASP A 32 22.90 3.71 65.04
C ASP A 32 22.70 4.48 63.70
N GLN A 33 23.59 5.43 63.40
CA GLN A 33 23.33 6.52 62.43
C GLN A 33 23.77 6.22 60.99
N THR A 34 22.85 6.27 60.03
CA THR A 34 23.17 6.15 58.59
C THR A 34 23.50 7.50 57.96
N ILE A 35 24.79 7.84 57.92
CA ILE A 35 25.30 9.07 57.28
C ILE A 35 25.34 8.93 55.75
N TYR A 36 24.82 9.92 55.03
CA TYR A 36 24.89 10.01 53.56
C TYR A 36 26.34 10.08 53.03
N GLY A 37 26.71 9.15 52.14
CA GLY A 37 28.01 9.18 51.45
C GLY A 37 28.06 10.16 50.27
N PRO A 38 29.17 10.88 50.04
CA PRO A 38 29.28 11.88 48.97
C PRO A 38 29.50 11.25 47.58
N PRO A 39 29.20 11.97 46.48
CA PRO A 39 29.26 11.44 45.10
C PRO A 39 30.63 10.90 44.67
N ALA A 40 30.61 9.88 43.81
CA ALA A 40 31.74 8.99 43.49
C ALA A 40 33.07 9.65 43.09
N HIS A 41 33.06 10.86 42.54
CA HIS A 41 34.29 11.59 42.19
C HIS A 41 35.10 12.09 43.40
N ILE A 42 34.48 12.15 44.58
CA ILE A 42 35.12 12.51 45.86
C ILE A 42 35.69 11.25 46.54
N ALA A 43 34.97 10.13 46.52
CA ALA A 43 35.41 8.85 47.08
C ALA A 43 36.76 8.36 46.51
N ALA A 44 37.01 8.61 45.22
CA ALA A 44 38.27 8.27 44.54
C ALA A 44 39.51 9.01 45.08
N ARG A 45 39.35 10.05 45.93
CA ARG A 45 40.48 10.78 46.56
C ARG A 45 40.90 10.22 47.92
N PHE A 46 40.10 9.37 48.56
CA PHE A 46 40.35 8.89 49.92
C PHE A 46 41.04 7.52 50.02
N TYR A 47 40.96 6.67 48.98
CA TYR A 47 41.66 5.39 48.97
C TYR A 47 43.12 5.52 48.51
N ARG A 48 43.98 5.93 49.46
CA ARG A 48 45.43 6.01 49.28
C ARG A 48 46.13 5.00 50.19
N ASN A 49 46.36 3.78 49.69
CA ASN A 49 47.08 2.75 50.46
C ASN A 49 48.50 3.23 50.81
N GLN A 50 48.79 3.32 52.11
CA GLN A 50 50.14 3.48 52.64
C GLN A 50 50.59 2.16 53.28
N LEU A 51 51.84 1.78 52.96
CA LEU A 51 52.78 0.83 53.60
C LEU A 51 53.58 0.22 52.43
N ASN A 52 54.91 0.28 52.35
CA ASN A 52 55.89 0.48 53.41
C ASN A 52 57.01 1.49 53.05
N ARG A 53 57.50 2.16 54.10
CA ARG A 53 58.45 3.29 54.06
C ARG A 53 59.88 2.81 54.38
N ARG A 54 60.85 2.90 53.46
CA ARG A 54 62.27 2.98 53.82
C ARG A 54 63.08 4.01 52.99
N LYS A 55 63.18 5.20 53.61
CA LYS A 55 64.33 6.13 53.64
C LYS A 55 65.00 6.50 52.32
N SER A 56 64.62 7.66 51.80
CA SER A 56 65.53 8.58 51.13
C SER A 56 66.41 9.31 52.17
N SER A 57 67.67 9.55 51.81
CA SER A 57 68.45 10.69 52.33
C SER A 57 68.82 11.56 51.14
N ALA A 58 68.40 12.82 51.17
CA ALA A 58 68.74 13.81 50.15
C ALA A 58 70.14 14.37 50.38
N ALA A 59 70.82 14.77 49.29
CA ALA A 59 71.61 16.01 49.23
C ALA A 59 72.15 16.28 47.82
N SER A 60 72.21 17.56 47.46
CA SER A 60 73.15 18.19 46.51
C SER A 60 73.34 17.53 45.13
N SER A 61 72.78 18.11 44.06
CA SER A 61 73.39 19.25 43.37
C SER A 61 74.89 19.08 43.05
N ARG A 62 75.20 18.79 41.78
CA ARG A 62 75.93 19.71 40.89
C ARG A 62 76.08 19.12 39.47
N ARG A 63 75.79 19.98 38.47
CA ARG A 63 76.34 20.01 37.10
C ARG A 63 76.40 18.69 36.29
N ASN A 64 75.70 18.69 35.15
CA ASN A 64 76.42 18.74 33.87
C ASN A 64 75.52 19.25 32.72
N SER A 65 75.80 20.47 32.31
CA SER A 65 75.64 20.93 30.93
C SER A 65 77.03 20.98 30.29
N LEU A 66 77.08 21.23 28.97
CA LEU A 66 78.29 21.29 28.11
C LEU A 66 78.79 19.88 27.73
N SER A 67 78.85 19.49 26.45
CA SER A 67 79.52 20.10 25.29
C SER A 67 81.04 19.89 25.30
N SER A 68 81.64 19.89 24.09
CA SER A 68 83.05 19.62 23.73
C SER A 68 83.55 18.17 23.82
N ALA A 69 83.52 17.49 22.67
CA ALA A 69 84.59 16.58 22.26
C ALA A 69 85.65 17.38 21.47
N HIS A 70 86.84 16.79 21.27
CA HIS A 70 88.10 17.43 20.84
C HIS A 70 88.83 18.09 22.03
N SER A 71 90.15 17.93 22.24
CA SER A 71 91.23 17.38 21.41
C SER A 71 92.44 16.88 22.26
N HIS A 72 93.48 16.39 21.57
CA HIS A 72 94.85 16.05 22.06
C HIS A 72 95.04 14.65 22.68
N THR A 73 95.97 13.76 22.26
CA THR A 73 97.42 13.84 21.95
C THR A 73 98.28 14.20 23.18
N SER A 74 99.38 13.52 23.55
CA SER A 74 100.03 12.31 23.00
C SER A 74 101.24 11.86 23.84
N SER A 75 101.46 10.53 23.94
CA SER A 75 102.77 9.84 23.90
C SER A 75 103.80 9.88 25.07
N ARG A 76 104.69 8.86 25.05
CA ARG A 76 105.99 8.68 25.76
C ARG A 76 105.96 8.36 27.27
N SER A 77 106.88 7.55 27.83
CA SER A 77 107.98 6.76 27.24
C SER A 77 108.50 5.63 28.16
N GLN A 78 108.70 4.44 27.58
CA GLN A 78 109.97 3.66 27.55
C GLN A 78 110.71 3.21 28.85
N ARG A 79 110.94 1.88 28.93
CA ARG A 79 112.15 1.16 29.44
C ARG A 79 112.48 1.14 30.96
N ARG A 80 112.44 -0.07 31.57
CA ARG A 80 113.58 -0.97 31.92
C ARG A 80 113.34 -1.82 33.19
N SER A 81 113.67 -3.12 33.08
CA SER A 81 114.20 -4.06 34.11
C SER A 81 113.65 -4.05 35.55
N SER A 82 113.09 -5.19 35.97
CA SER A 82 113.68 -6.12 36.97
C SER A 82 112.60 -7.03 37.59
N ALA A 83 113.03 -8.17 38.13
CA ALA A 83 112.20 -9.29 38.58
C ALA A 83 111.03 -8.95 39.53
N GLY A 84 109.90 -9.66 39.34
CA GLY A 84 108.89 -9.88 40.40
C GLY A 84 107.51 -9.25 40.20
N CYS A 85 106.69 -9.75 39.26
CA CYS A 85 105.24 -9.44 39.26
C CYS A 85 104.34 -10.40 38.44
N GLN A 86 104.26 -11.68 38.81
CA GLN A 86 103.14 -12.54 38.32
C GLN A 86 101.79 -12.11 38.93
N SER A 87 101.81 -11.50 40.12
CA SER A 87 100.63 -11.03 40.86
C SER A 87 99.81 -9.98 40.09
N THR A 88 100.45 -9.03 39.40
CA THR A 88 99.74 -7.96 38.67
C THR A 88 99.02 -8.48 37.42
N TYR A 89 99.55 -9.50 36.73
CA TYR A 89 98.87 -10.12 35.59
C TYR A 89 97.60 -10.86 36.00
N VAL A 90 97.67 -11.64 37.09
CA VAL A 90 96.50 -12.33 37.67
C VAL A 90 95.48 -11.30 38.17
N ALA A 91 95.91 -10.26 38.89
CA ALA A 91 95.04 -9.19 39.34
C ALA A 91 94.36 -8.43 38.17
N GLN A 92 95.05 -8.24 37.04
CA GLN A 92 94.48 -7.60 35.85
C GLN A 92 93.42 -8.49 35.18
N HIS A 93 93.65 -9.80 35.08
CA HIS A 93 92.64 -10.74 34.58
C HIS A 93 91.43 -10.86 35.51
N LEU A 94 91.62 -10.91 36.83
CA LEU A 94 90.52 -10.91 37.79
C LEU A 94 89.68 -9.62 37.72
N ARG A 95 90.32 -8.45 37.58
CA ARG A 95 89.60 -7.18 37.33
C ARG A 95 88.85 -7.22 35.99
N ARG A 96 89.45 -7.74 34.92
CA ARG A 96 88.78 -7.88 33.61
C ARG A 96 87.59 -8.84 33.68
N ALA A 97 87.73 -9.97 34.37
CA ALA A 97 86.66 -10.93 34.61
C ALA A 97 85.51 -10.30 35.39
N SER A 98 85.80 -9.62 36.50
CA SER A 98 84.81 -8.88 37.31
C SER A 98 84.09 -7.79 36.50
N ILE A 99 84.79 -7.04 35.64
CA ILE A 99 84.16 -6.05 34.76
C ILE A 99 83.22 -6.72 33.74
N ILE A 100 83.63 -7.83 33.12
CA ILE A 100 82.80 -8.61 32.19
C ILE A 100 81.58 -9.19 32.90
N GLU A 101 81.75 -9.72 34.11
CA GLU A 101 80.67 -10.25 34.95
C GLU A 101 79.67 -9.15 35.36
N SER A 102 80.16 -7.98 35.80
CA SER A 102 79.31 -6.80 36.06
C SER A 102 78.52 -6.33 34.83
N ARG A 103 79.05 -6.57 33.62
CA ARG A 103 78.39 -6.23 32.36
C ARG A 103 77.37 -7.31 31.97
N LYS A 104 77.69 -8.60 32.20
CA LYS A 104 76.74 -9.72 32.03
C LYS A 104 75.54 -9.56 32.96
N ALA A 105 75.75 -9.26 34.25
CA ALA A 105 74.69 -9.00 35.22
C ALA A 105 73.74 -7.87 34.74
N ARG A 106 74.29 -6.70 34.40
CA ARG A 106 73.50 -5.57 33.87
C ARG A 106 72.77 -5.84 32.55
N LEU A 107 73.23 -6.81 31.75
CA LEU A 107 72.52 -7.25 30.54
C LEU A 107 71.42 -8.27 30.89
N ALA A 108 71.65 -9.16 31.86
CA ALA A 108 70.64 -10.05 32.40
C ALA A 108 69.49 -9.27 33.06
N ASP A 109 69.77 -8.23 33.84
CA ASP A 109 68.76 -7.34 34.44
C ASP A 109 67.88 -6.67 33.37
N ARG A 110 68.48 -6.22 32.26
CA ARG A 110 67.75 -5.65 31.12
C ARG A 110 66.87 -6.68 30.41
N ALA A 111 67.36 -7.91 30.25
CA ALA A 111 66.57 -9.00 29.67
C ALA A 111 65.40 -9.40 30.58
N ALA A 112 65.62 -9.51 31.90
CA ALA A 112 64.59 -9.78 32.89
C ALA A 112 63.51 -8.67 32.91
N HIS A 113 63.92 -7.40 32.83
CA HIS A 113 62.98 -6.28 32.69
C HIS A 113 62.19 -6.34 31.37
N ALA A 114 62.82 -6.71 30.26
CA ALA A 114 62.13 -6.89 28.97
C ALA A 114 61.05 -7.99 29.05
N GLU A 115 61.36 -9.14 29.65
CA GLU A 115 60.37 -10.19 29.91
C GLU A 115 59.27 -9.74 30.88
N GLN A 116 59.61 -8.99 31.93
CA GLN A 116 58.61 -8.45 32.86
C GLN A 116 57.65 -7.47 32.16
N VAL A 117 58.16 -6.63 31.26
CA VAL A 117 57.32 -5.76 30.39
C VAL A 117 56.49 -6.58 29.42
N ARG A 118 57.05 -7.63 28.80
CA ARG A 118 56.32 -8.55 27.90
C ARG A 118 55.16 -9.24 28.61
N LEU A 119 55.40 -9.77 29.81
CA LEU A 119 54.37 -10.40 30.66
C LEU A 119 53.31 -9.39 31.11
N ARG A 120 53.70 -8.16 31.45
CA ARG A 120 52.76 -7.09 31.84
C ARG A 120 51.90 -6.64 30.65
N ALA A 121 52.48 -6.53 29.46
CA ALA A 121 51.75 -6.25 28.23
C ALA A 121 50.82 -7.41 27.82
N ALA A 122 51.25 -8.66 28.02
CA ALA A 122 50.41 -9.83 27.81
C ALA A 122 49.22 -9.85 28.78
N LEU A 123 49.42 -9.53 30.07
CA LEU A 123 48.34 -9.37 31.06
C LEU A 123 47.36 -8.26 30.66
N VAL A 124 47.85 -7.07 30.26
CA VAL A 124 46.99 -5.97 29.79
C VAL A 124 46.24 -6.30 28.49
N LYS A 125 46.78 -7.19 27.66
CA LYS A 125 46.11 -7.71 26.45
C LYS A 125 45.11 -8.83 26.77
N ALA A 126 45.35 -9.61 27.83
CA ALA A 126 44.51 -10.72 28.29
C ALA A 126 43.36 -10.26 29.21
N THR A 127 43.48 -9.12 29.90
CA THR A 127 42.34 -8.47 30.56
C THR A 127 41.34 -8.02 29.49
N PRO A 128 40.11 -8.58 29.44
CA PRO A 128 39.11 -8.13 28.48
C PRO A 128 38.79 -6.66 28.75
N ARG A 129 38.89 -5.82 27.71
CA ARG A 129 38.48 -4.42 27.82
C ARG A 129 37.00 -4.39 28.19
N GLY A 130 36.66 -3.83 29.35
CA GLY A 130 35.34 -3.96 29.97
C GLY A 130 34.20 -3.53 29.05
N SER A 131 33.50 -4.51 28.49
CA SER A 131 32.29 -4.31 27.69
C SER A 131 31.40 -5.54 27.60
N THR A 132 31.89 -6.76 27.84
CA THR A 132 31.10 -8.01 27.72
C THR A 132 29.86 -8.02 28.63
N SER A 133 29.99 -7.74 29.94
CA SER A 133 28.82 -7.69 30.82
C SER A 133 27.86 -6.54 30.45
N ASN A 134 28.38 -5.38 30.03
CA ASN A 134 27.55 -4.27 29.52
C ASN A 134 26.79 -4.64 28.24
N THR A 135 27.37 -5.47 27.35
CA THR A 135 26.66 -5.98 26.16
C THR A 135 25.68 -7.09 26.49
N GLU A 136 25.97 -7.94 27.47
CA GLU A 136 25.07 -8.99 27.95
C GLU A 136 23.87 -8.39 28.68
N GLU A 137 24.08 -7.43 29.59
CA GLU A 137 23.01 -6.66 30.25
C GLU A 137 22.13 -5.91 29.24
N ARG A 138 22.73 -5.31 28.19
CA ARG A 138 21.96 -4.68 27.10
C ARG A 138 21.20 -5.69 26.25
N ALA A 139 21.75 -6.88 26.00
CA ALA A 139 21.08 -7.95 25.27
C ALA A 139 19.89 -8.50 26.06
N LEU A 140 20.05 -8.73 27.37
CA LEU A 140 18.98 -9.14 28.28
C LEU A 140 17.90 -8.04 28.39
N ALA A 141 18.28 -6.77 28.55
CA ALA A 141 17.35 -5.65 28.56
C ALA A 141 16.56 -5.54 27.23
N ALA A 142 17.20 -5.81 26.09
CA ALA A 142 16.54 -5.85 24.79
C ALA A 142 15.58 -7.04 24.64
N GLN A 143 15.93 -8.22 25.18
CA GLN A 143 15.01 -9.38 25.25
C GLN A 143 13.79 -9.07 26.10
N VAL A 144 13.97 -8.56 27.33
CA VAL A 144 12.86 -8.19 28.23
C VAL A 144 11.99 -7.09 27.61
N ALA A 145 12.57 -6.12 26.90
CA ALA A 145 11.80 -5.10 26.17
C ALA A 145 10.97 -5.70 25.02
N LYS A 146 11.54 -6.65 24.27
CA LYS A 146 10.83 -7.40 23.21
C LYS A 146 9.70 -8.24 23.78
N GLU A 147 9.93 -8.98 24.87
CA GLU A 147 8.91 -9.79 25.54
C GLU A 147 7.78 -8.92 26.10
N LYS A 148 8.10 -7.78 26.72
CA LYS A 148 7.10 -6.82 27.19
C LYS A 148 6.27 -6.22 26.04
N TYR A 149 6.88 -5.99 24.88
CA TYR A 149 6.15 -5.55 23.69
C TYR A 149 5.23 -6.66 23.15
N LEU A 150 5.73 -7.89 23.03
CA LEU A 150 4.94 -9.05 22.59
C LEU A 150 3.78 -9.34 23.55
N ALA A 151 4.00 -9.23 24.87
CA ALA A 151 2.95 -9.36 25.87
C ALA A 151 1.89 -8.26 25.75
N LYS A 152 2.29 -7.01 25.44
CA LYS A 152 1.34 -5.93 25.16
C LYS A 152 0.51 -6.19 23.90
N VAL A 153 1.14 -6.67 22.83
CA VAL A 153 0.44 -7.04 21.58
C VAL A 153 -0.52 -8.22 21.82
N ALA A 154 -0.08 -9.24 22.57
CA ALA A 154 -0.94 -10.35 22.97
C ALA A 154 -2.14 -9.89 23.81
N ALA A 155 -1.95 -8.93 24.73
CA ALA A 155 -3.03 -8.35 25.52
C ALA A 155 -4.03 -7.57 24.65
N THR A 156 -3.57 -6.75 23.69
CA THR A 156 -4.48 -6.03 22.76
C THR A 156 -5.25 -7.00 21.86
N CYS A 157 -4.60 -8.04 21.34
CA CYS A 157 -5.27 -9.08 20.55
C CYS A 157 -6.29 -9.87 21.40
N ALA A 158 -5.98 -10.16 22.67
CA ALA A 158 -6.91 -10.81 23.58
C ALA A 158 -8.13 -9.92 23.88
N GLU A 159 -7.94 -8.61 24.03
CA GLU A 159 -9.04 -7.64 24.23
C GLU A 159 -9.92 -7.49 22.98
N GLU A 160 -9.34 -7.53 21.78
CA GLU A 160 -10.09 -7.56 20.52
C GLU A 160 -10.88 -8.86 20.33
N VAL A 161 -10.27 -10.02 20.62
CA VAL A 161 -10.98 -11.32 20.61
C VAL A 161 -12.08 -11.36 21.67
N ALA A 162 -11.88 -10.79 22.85
CA ALA A 162 -12.91 -10.67 23.89
C ALA A 162 -14.07 -9.75 23.46
N ARG A 163 -13.77 -8.64 22.76
CA ARG A 163 -14.80 -7.78 22.15
C ARG A 163 -15.58 -8.49 21.05
N ALA A 164 -14.89 -9.20 20.15
CA ALA A 164 -15.52 -9.99 19.09
C ALA A 164 -16.42 -11.11 19.65
N LYS A 165 -15.98 -11.80 20.71
CA LYS A 165 -16.82 -12.78 21.43
C LYS A 165 -18.07 -12.15 22.04
N ARG A 166 -17.94 -11.00 22.72
CA ARG A 166 -19.07 -10.29 23.31
C ARG A 166 -20.09 -9.88 22.24
N ILE A 167 -19.63 -9.37 21.10
CA ILE A 167 -20.50 -9.02 19.96
C ILE A 167 -21.19 -10.28 19.40
N ALA A 168 -20.48 -11.41 19.31
CA ALA A 168 -21.08 -12.67 18.87
C ALA A 168 -22.12 -13.23 19.86
N GLU A 169 -21.90 -13.05 21.16
CA GLU A 169 -22.87 -13.38 22.23
C GLU A 169 -24.10 -12.46 22.16
N GLU A 170 -23.91 -11.14 22.02
CA GLU A 170 -24.99 -10.15 21.86
C GLU A 170 -25.84 -10.41 20.59
N VAL A 171 -25.20 -10.74 19.46
CA VAL A 171 -25.89 -11.14 18.21
C VAL A 171 -26.68 -12.44 18.41
N LYS A 172 -26.12 -13.41 19.14
CA LYS A 172 -26.81 -14.67 19.46
C LYS A 172 -28.01 -14.43 20.37
N GLU A 173 -27.86 -13.61 21.41
CA GLU A 173 -28.95 -13.24 22.33
C GLU A 173 -30.05 -12.47 21.60
N ARG A 174 -29.69 -11.48 20.77
CA ARG A 174 -30.64 -10.75 19.92
C ARG A 174 -31.42 -11.68 18.99
N LYS A 175 -30.76 -12.66 18.38
CA LYS A 175 -31.43 -13.67 17.54
C LYS A 175 -32.39 -14.54 18.35
N GLN A 176 -31.98 -14.99 19.54
CA GLN A 176 -32.83 -15.78 20.44
C GLN A 176 -34.05 -14.97 20.93
N ALA A 177 -33.88 -13.67 21.21
CA ALA A 177 -34.97 -12.77 21.58
C ALA A 177 -35.96 -12.56 20.41
N GLU A 178 -35.47 -12.48 19.18
CA GLU A 178 -36.32 -12.39 17.99
C GLU A 178 -37.08 -13.70 17.69
N GLU A 179 -36.41 -14.85 17.81
CA GLU A 179 -37.05 -16.18 17.73
C GLU A 179 -38.12 -16.35 18.82
N ALA A 180 -37.87 -15.88 20.05
CA ALA A 180 -38.84 -15.88 21.14
C ALA A 180 -40.03 -14.92 20.88
N ARG A 181 -39.79 -13.72 20.33
CA ARG A 181 -40.85 -12.76 19.95
C ARG A 181 -41.77 -13.35 18.88
N VAL A 182 -41.20 -13.93 17.82
CA VAL A 182 -41.98 -14.58 16.75
C VAL A 182 -42.78 -15.76 17.29
N ARG A 183 -42.21 -16.53 18.21
CA ARG A 183 -42.93 -17.62 18.88
C ARG A 183 -44.13 -17.12 19.69
N LEU A 184 -43.96 -16.07 20.49
CA LEU A 184 -45.05 -15.45 21.24
C LEU A 184 -46.13 -14.89 20.31
N GLU A 185 -45.76 -14.23 19.22
CA GLU A 185 -46.73 -13.72 18.23
C GLU A 185 -47.53 -14.87 17.57
N MET A 186 -46.89 -16.00 17.30
CA MET A 186 -47.58 -17.20 16.82
C MET A 186 -48.51 -17.78 17.89
N GLU A 187 -48.08 -17.87 19.14
CA GLU A 187 -48.88 -18.34 20.28
C GLU A 187 -50.10 -17.41 20.52
N GLU A 188 -49.95 -16.08 20.41
CA GLU A 188 -51.05 -15.10 20.47
C GLU A 188 -52.01 -15.24 19.29
N ARG A 189 -51.51 -15.39 18.05
CA ARG A 189 -52.36 -15.65 16.87
C ARG A 189 -53.14 -16.98 17.01
N HIS A 190 -52.53 -18.01 17.58
CA HIS A 190 -53.21 -19.27 17.89
C HIS A 190 -54.28 -19.07 18.97
N ALA A 191 -53.98 -18.36 20.06
CA ALA A 191 -54.94 -18.06 21.13
C ALA A 191 -56.11 -17.19 20.64
N GLU A 192 -55.87 -16.22 19.75
CA GLU A 192 -56.92 -15.39 19.16
C GLU A 192 -57.79 -16.20 18.17
N ALA A 193 -57.19 -17.11 17.41
CA ALA A 193 -57.93 -18.06 16.57
C ALA A 193 -58.79 -19.04 17.40
N GLU A 194 -58.28 -19.53 18.53
CA GLU A 194 -59.07 -20.32 19.48
C GLU A 194 -60.19 -19.51 20.14
N LYS A 195 -59.94 -18.26 20.50
CA LYS A 195 -60.96 -17.34 21.02
C LYS A 195 -62.07 -17.12 19.99
N ARG A 196 -61.74 -16.90 18.70
CA ARG A 196 -62.73 -16.81 17.62
C ARG A 196 -63.50 -18.13 17.42
N ARG A 197 -62.85 -19.29 17.54
CA ARG A 197 -63.54 -20.61 17.52
C ARG A 197 -64.50 -20.77 18.71
N ALA A 198 -64.08 -20.39 19.91
CA ALA A 198 -64.89 -20.43 21.13
C ALA A 198 -66.08 -19.44 21.05
N GLU A 199 -65.87 -18.24 20.53
CA GLU A 199 -66.94 -17.27 20.26
C GLU A 199 -67.92 -17.79 19.19
N TYR A 200 -67.43 -18.46 18.13
CA TYR A 200 -68.29 -19.10 17.14
C TYR A 200 -69.10 -20.26 17.75
N GLN A 201 -68.49 -21.10 18.59
CA GLN A 201 -69.20 -22.15 19.34
C GLN A 201 -70.23 -21.56 20.32
N ARG A 202 -69.88 -20.50 21.04
CA ARG A 202 -70.78 -19.78 21.95
C ARG A 202 -71.94 -19.12 21.20
N ASN A 203 -71.68 -18.54 20.02
CA ASN A 203 -72.72 -17.99 19.14
C ASN A 203 -73.59 -19.10 18.51
N LEU A 204 -73.04 -20.29 18.23
CA LEU A 204 -73.81 -21.45 17.79
C LEU A 204 -74.70 -21.98 18.92
N GLN A 205 -74.19 -22.05 20.15
CA GLN A 205 -74.97 -22.39 21.35
C GLN A 205 -76.04 -21.33 21.64
N ALA A 206 -75.72 -20.04 21.52
CA ALA A 206 -76.70 -18.95 21.66
C ALA A 206 -77.74 -18.97 20.54
N ARG A 207 -77.39 -19.35 19.31
CA ARG A 207 -78.35 -19.59 18.21
C ARG A 207 -79.22 -20.82 18.48
N ARG A 208 -78.69 -21.88 19.10
CA ARG A 208 -79.49 -23.04 19.55
C ARG A 208 -80.43 -22.67 20.71
N ALA A 209 -79.97 -21.89 21.68
CA ALA A 209 -80.80 -21.36 22.76
C ALA A 209 -81.90 -20.43 22.24
N ARG A 210 -81.58 -19.50 21.32
CA ARG A 210 -82.59 -18.65 20.66
C ARG A 210 -83.58 -19.44 19.80
N ARG A 211 -83.18 -20.59 19.23
CA ARG A 211 -84.10 -21.51 18.54
C ARG A 211 -84.97 -22.34 19.49
N ALA A 212 -84.56 -22.51 20.76
CA ALA A 212 -85.41 -23.05 21.81
C ALA A 212 -86.42 -21.99 22.29
N ASP A 213 -85.97 -20.75 22.55
CA ASP A 213 -86.85 -19.61 22.88
C ASP A 213 -87.84 -19.29 21.76
N SER A 214 -87.43 -19.36 20.49
CA SER A 214 -88.32 -19.09 19.35
C SER A 214 -89.27 -20.24 19.01
N ALA A 215 -89.25 -21.35 19.75
CA ALA A 215 -90.22 -22.44 19.60
C ALA A 215 -91.53 -22.17 20.36
N GLU A 216 -91.55 -21.19 21.29
CA GLU A 216 -92.70 -20.94 22.18
C GLU A 216 -93.64 -19.81 21.73
N LYS A 217 -93.36 -19.12 20.61
CA LYS A 217 -94.29 -18.16 19.98
C LYS A 217 -94.52 -18.47 18.50
N LYS A 218 -95.73 -18.94 18.20
CA LYS A 218 -96.16 -19.40 16.87
C LYS A 218 -96.43 -18.26 15.87
N LEU A 219 -96.07 -18.56 14.62
CA LEU A 219 -96.66 -18.16 13.34
C LEU A 219 -97.11 -16.70 13.11
N ALA A 220 -96.48 -16.08 12.11
CA ALA A 220 -97.20 -15.28 11.10
C ALA A 220 -96.51 -15.45 9.72
N ILE A 221 -97.11 -16.33 8.90
CA ILE A 221 -97.19 -16.39 7.42
C ILE A 221 -95.93 -16.16 6.55
N LEU A 222 -95.79 -17.07 5.59
CA LEU A 222 -94.72 -17.22 4.60
C LEU A 222 -95.09 -16.53 3.27
N GLU A 223 -94.14 -15.82 2.65
CA GLU A 223 -94.02 -15.79 1.18
C GLU A 223 -92.53 -15.62 0.79
N GLU A 224 -92.00 -16.54 -0.01
CA GLU A 224 -90.66 -16.48 -0.59
C GLU A 224 -90.74 -15.92 -2.01
N VAL A 225 -89.91 -14.94 -2.36
CA VAL A 225 -89.50 -14.70 -3.75
C VAL A 225 -87.99 -14.41 -3.78
N LEU A 226 -87.34 -14.95 -4.82
CA LEU A 226 -85.91 -14.86 -5.08
C LEU A 226 -85.60 -13.59 -5.88
N ASP A 227 -84.58 -12.83 -5.48
CA ASP A 227 -84.03 -11.75 -6.31
C ASP A 227 -83.07 -12.35 -7.38
N VAL A 228 -83.54 -12.37 -8.62
CA VAL A 228 -82.69 -12.35 -9.82
C VAL A 228 -83.00 -11.06 -10.58
N GLU A 229 -81.96 -10.52 -11.19
CA GLU A 229 -81.92 -9.29 -11.99
C GLU A 229 -83.12 -9.09 -12.94
N GLU A 230 -83.77 -7.92 -12.91
CA GLU A 230 -84.33 -7.32 -14.13
C GLU A 230 -84.37 -5.77 -14.05
N GLU A 231 -84.31 -5.14 -15.22
CA GLU A 231 -84.35 -3.68 -15.40
C GLU A 231 -85.73 -3.10 -15.05
N VAL A 232 -85.77 -1.84 -14.60
CA VAL A 232 -87.04 -1.09 -14.48
C VAL A 232 -86.97 0.16 -15.35
N VAL A 233 -87.73 0.13 -16.45
CA VAL A 233 -88.07 1.31 -17.25
C VAL A 233 -89.43 1.84 -16.80
N LEU A 234 -89.40 3.01 -16.16
CA LEU A 234 -90.44 4.06 -16.10
C LEU A 234 -91.91 3.67 -15.78
N ASP A 235 -92.42 4.16 -14.65
CA ASP A 235 -93.50 5.16 -14.67
C ASP A 235 -93.52 6.07 -13.41
N GLU A 236 -94.28 7.17 -13.42
CA GLU A 236 -94.08 8.33 -12.53
C GLU A 236 -94.99 8.48 -11.27
N LYS A 237 -94.41 9.13 -10.23
CA LYS A 237 -95.02 9.95 -9.13
C LYS A 237 -95.70 9.28 -7.92
N PRO A 238 -95.72 9.94 -6.73
CA PRO A 238 -94.76 10.91 -6.17
C PRO A 238 -94.24 10.52 -4.76
N GLU A 239 -92.99 10.88 -4.42
CA GLU A 239 -92.33 10.52 -3.16
C GLU A 239 -92.75 11.38 -1.94
N ASP A 240 -92.70 10.78 -0.74
CA ASP A 240 -92.75 11.52 0.53
C ASP A 240 -91.56 12.49 0.66
N PRO A 241 -91.79 13.78 0.96
CA PRO A 241 -90.75 14.82 0.90
C PRO A 241 -89.61 14.62 1.90
N ALA A 242 -89.83 13.90 3.01
CA ALA A 242 -88.80 13.62 4.01
C ALA A 242 -87.74 12.62 3.51
N PHE A 243 -88.16 11.55 2.83
CA PHE A 243 -87.23 10.55 2.29
C PHE A 243 -86.46 11.11 1.09
N ALA A 244 -87.12 11.92 0.25
CA ALA A 244 -86.50 12.68 -0.82
C ALA A 244 -85.44 13.66 -0.31
N GLN A 245 -85.71 14.40 0.78
CA GLN A 245 -84.72 15.29 1.42
C GLN A 245 -83.49 14.52 1.93
N ASP A 246 -83.68 13.37 2.56
CA ASP A 246 -82.60 12.57 3.14
C ASP A 246 -81.75 11.86 2.08
N ALA A 247 -82.36 11.47 0.95
CA ALA A 247 -81.68 10.99 -0.24
C ALA A 247 -80.94 12.12 -0.98
N ALA A 248 -81.55 13.29 -1.10
CA ALA A 248 -80.93 14.48 -1.68
C ALA A 248 -79.73 14.95 -0.85
N ALA A 249 -79.86 15.04 0.48
CA ALA A 249 -78.79 15.39 1.40
C ALA A 249 -77.61 14.41 1.27
N ARG A 250 -77.86 13.09 1.20
CA ARG A 250 -76.80 12.09 0.96
C ARG A 250 -76.15 12.23 -0.41
N ARG A 251 -76.91 12.50 -1.48
CA ARG A 251 -76.37 12.77 -2.83
C ARG A 251 -75.51 14.05 -2.85
N VAL A 252 -75.98 15.14 -2.25
CA VAL A 252 -75.25 16.41 -2.11
C VAL A 252 -73.99 16.24 -1.27
N GLN A 253 -74.05 15.54 -0.12
CA GLN A 253 -72.88 15.25 0.69
C GLN A 253 -71.86 14.35 -0.05
N LYS A 254 -72.31 13.37 -0.84
CA LYS A 254 -71.44 12.53 -1.67
C LYS A 254 -70.76 13.38 -2.74
N ALA A 255 -71.52 14.20 -3.48
CA ALA A 255 -70.99 15.11 -4.51
C ALA A 255 -70.01 16.14 -3.91
N TRP A 256 -70.33 16.73 -2.76
CA TRP A 256 -69.47 17.67 -2.04
C TRP A 256 -68.18 17.01 -1.56
N ARG A 257 -68.24 15.83 -0.93
CA ARG A 257 -67.04 15.08 -0.51
C ARG A 257 -66.17 14.69 -1.71
N LEU A 258 -66.77 14.30 -2.82
CA LEU A 258 -66.06 14.03 -4.09
C LEU A 258 -65.36 15.28 -4.62
N TYR A 259 -66.06 16.43 -4.62
CA TYR A 259 -65.51 17.70 -5.05
C TYR A 259 -64.33 18.15 -4.17
N GLN A 260 -64.46 18.05 -2.84
CA GLN A 260 -63.39 18.35 -1.89
C GLN A 260 -62.13 17.49 -2.09
N ARG A 261 -62.30 16.18 -2.39
CA ARG A 261 -61.18 15.27 -2.70
C ARG A 261 -60.54 15.55 -4.07
N LYS A 262 -61.38 15.86 -5.06
CA LYS A 262 -60.94 16.20 -6.42
C LYS A 262 -60.10 17.47 -6.49
N LEU A 263 -60.37 18.47 -5.64
CA LEU A 263 -59.70 19.77 -5.67
C LEU A 263 -58.15 19.68 -5.48
N PRO A 264 -57.60 19.09 -4.40
CA PRO A 264 -56.14 18.96 -4.23
C PRO A 264 -55.48 18.18 -5.37
N VAL A 265 -56.07 17.07 -5.80
CA VAL A 265 -55.50 16.20 -6.86
C VAL A 265 -55.40 16.96 -8.18
N LEU A 266 -56.42 17.74 -8.55
CA LEU A 266 -56.36 18.59 -9.74
C LEU A 266 -55.42 19.79 -9.59
N ALA A 267 -55.31 20.39 -8.40
CA ALA A 267 -54.37 21.47 -8.14
C ALA A 267 -52.91 21.00 -8.32
N PHE A 268 -52.55 19.85 -7.75
CA PHE A 268 -51.23 19.27 -7.92
C PHE A 268 -50.95 18.83 -9.37
N ARG A 269 -51.91 18.19 -10.05
CA ARG A 269 -51.76 17.83 -11.48
C ARG A 269 -51.50 19.04 -12.39
N LYS A 270 -51.98 20.24 -12.05
CA LYS A 270 -51.68 21.47 -12.80
C LYS A 270 -50.24 21.96 -12.64
N LEU A 271 -49.56 21.62 -11.55
CA LEU A 271 -48.16 22.00 -11.34
C LEU A 271 -47.21 21.19 -12.24
N ASP A 272 -47.65 20.02 -12.72
CA ASP A 272 -46.90 19.12 -13.61
C ASP A 272 -45.50 18.78 -13.05
N ILE A 273 -45.41 18.50 -11.75
CA ILE A 273 -44.17 18.06 -11.11
C ILE A 273 -44.08 16.55 -11.26
N THR A 274 -43.22 16.10 -12.18
CA THR A 274 -42.97 14.68 -12.48
C THR A 274 -41.47 14.39 -12.49
N ALA A 275 -41.09 13.14 -12.24
CA ALA A 275 -39.71 12.67 -12.30
C ALA A 275 -39.07 12.93 -13.67
N GLN A 276 -39.84 12.78 -14.76
CA GLN A 276 -39.37 13.08 -16.12
C GLN A 276 -39.07 14.57 -16.31
N ARG A 277 -39.92 15.47 -15.81
CA ARG A 277 -39.66 16.92 -15.87
C ARG A 277 -38.52 17.35 -14.95
N ALA A 278 -38.34 16.69 -13.81
CA ALA A 278 -37.22 16.96 -12.91
C ALA A 278 -35.85 16.66 -13.57
N LEU A 279 -35.78 15.68 -14.47
CA LEU A 279 -34.58 15.35 -15.25
C LEU A 279 -34.30 16.32 -16.41
N THR A 280 -35.33 16.95 -16.99
CA THR A 280 -35.18 17.85 -18.15
C THR A 280 -35.07 19.33 -17.78
N THR A 281 -35.50 19.72 -16.58
CA THR A 281 -35.40 21.09 -16.05
C THR A 281 -34.02 21.33 -15.46
N SER A 282 -33.49 22.57 -15.51
CA SER A 282 -32.20 22.88 -14.87
C SER A 282 -32.28 22.78 -13.34
N PHE A 283 -31.14 22.63 -12.66
CA PHE A 283 -31.10 22.59 -11.19
C PHE A 283 -31.56 23.90 -10.55
N GLU A 284 -31.20 25.04 -11.12
CA GLU A 284 -31.60 26.37 -10.61
C GLU A 284 -33.10 26.60 -10.78
N ASP A 285 -33.66 26.25 -11.94
CA ASP A 285 -35.11 26.37 -12.19
C ASP A 285 -35.93 25.40 -11.33
N LEU A 286 -35.44 24.17 -11.12
CA LEU A 286 -36.12 23.17 -10.30
C LEU A 286 -36.05 23.51 -8.80
N THR A 287 -34.94 24.07 -8.32
CA THR A 287 -34.84 24.54 -6.93
C THR A 287 -35.71 25.78 -6.69
N ALA A 288 -35.82 26.69 -7.66
CA ALA A 288 -36.77 27.80 -7.60
C ALA A 288 -38.23 27.30 -7.57
N LEU A 289 -38.59 26.33 -8.41
CA LEU A 289 -39.93 25.72 -8.44
C LEU A 289 -40.29 25.02 -7.13
N VAL A 290 -39.35 24.27 -6.54
CA VAL A 290 -39.55 23.58 -5.24
C VAL A 290 -39.62 24.55 -4.05
N ALA A 291 -39.04 25.75 -4.17
CA ALA A 291 -39.10 26.80 -3.16
C ALA A 291 -40.42 27.60 -3.18
N ASP A 292 -41.20 27.52 -4.25
CA ASP A 292 -42.44 28.30 -4.43
C ASP A 292 -43.52 27.93 -3.39
N ALA A 293 -44.17 28.96 -2.85
CA ALA A 293 -45.21 28.83 -1.84
C ALA A 293 -46.48 28.17 -2.40
N GLU A 294 -46.82 28.40 -3.67
CA GLU A 294 -47.98 27.75 -4.31
C GLU A 294 -47.73 26.24 -4.47
N VAL A 295 -46.53 25.85 -4.93
CA VAL A 295 -46.10 24.45 -5.05
C VAL A 295 -46.14 23.74 -3.71
N ILE A 296 -45.59 24.35 -2.65
CA ILE A 296 -45.60 23.78 -1.29
C ILE A 296 -47.04 23.65 -0.77
N SER A 297 -47.91 24.65 -0.96
CA SER A 297 -49.29 24.61 -0.47
C SER A 297 -50.13 23.52 -1.15
N ASN A 298 -50.07 23.44 -2.48
CA ASN A 298 -50.79 22.43 -3.26
C ASN A 298 -50.26 21.00 -2.98
N THR A 299 -48.95 20.84 -2.80
CA THR A 299 -48.34 19.54 -2.46
C THR A 299 -48.75 19.10 -1.05
N THR A 300 -48.74 20.02 -0.07
CA THR A 300 -49.21 19.74 1.30
C THR A 300 -50.68 19.30 1.29
N ALA A 301 -51.56 19.99 0.55
CA ALA A 301 -52.97 19.62 0.44
C ALA A 301 -53.19 18.20 -0.11
N VAL A 302 -52.33 17.73 -1.03
CA VAL A 302 -52.36 16.35 -1.55
C VAL A 302 -51.79 15.33 -0.56
N LEU A 303 -50.67 15.62 0.09
CA LEU A 303 -50.08 14.75 1.11
C LEU A 303 -51.05 14.53 2.29
N THR A 304 -51.74 15.59 2.73
CA THR A 304 -52.81 15.51 3.74
C THR A 304 -54.04 14.76 3.23
N HIS A 305 -54.45 14.93 1.97
CA HIS A 305 -55.58 14.17 1.42
C HIS A 305 -55.28 12.67 1.35
N ILE A 306 -54.07 12.27 0.95
CA ILE A 306 -53.67 10.87 0.84
C ILE A 306 -53.48 10.23 2.22
N GLY A 307 -53.16 11.03 3.25
CA GLY A 307 -52.91 10.55 4.62
C GLY A 307 -51.43 10.31 4.93
N LEU A 308 -50.52 10.99 4.22
CA LEU A 308 -49.07 10.97 4.49
C LEU A 308 -48.62 12.09 5.46
N GLN A 309 -49.48 13.08 5.70
CA GLN A 309 -49.28 14.15 6.67
C GLN A 309 -50.59 14.44 7.42
N ASP A 310 -50.50 14.71 8.71
CA ASP A 310 -51.65 15.05 9.55
C ASP A 310 -52.23 16.43 9.22
N THR A 311 -53.54 16.60 9.39
CA THR A 311 -54.27 17.86 9.11
C THR A 311 -53.87 19.03 10.04
N HIS A 312 -53.07 18.77 11.07
CA HIS A 312 -52.70 19.73 12.12
C HIS A 312 -51.19 19.78 12.41
N ASP A 313 -50.34 19.26 11.52
CA ASP A 313 -48.88 19.30 11.71
C ASP A 313 -48.32 20.73 11.57
N SER A 314 -47.72 21.25 12.65
CA SER A 314 -47.04 22.56 12.65
C SER A 314 -45.80 22.60 11.76
N ASN A 315 -45.24 21.43 11.42
CA ASN A 315 -44.10 21.27 10.54
C ASN A 315 -44.49 20.83 9.11
N ALA A 316 -45.78 20.85 8.74
CA ALA A 316 -46.24 20.37 7.43
C ALA A 316 -45.46 21.00 6.26
N ALA A 317 -45.21 22.30 6.29
CA ALA A 317 -44.42 23.00 5.26
C ALA A 317 -42.92 22.63 5.25
N LEU A 318 -42.36 22.12 6.34
CA LEU A 318 -41.00 21.57 6.37
C LEU A 318 -41.00 20.14 5.83
N ASN A 319 -41.94 19.31 6.25
CA ASN A 319 -42.12 17.93 5.80
C ASN A 319 -42.41 17.85 4.30
N THR A 320 -43.21 18.80 3.77
CA THR A 320 -43.44 18.94 2.32
C THR A 320 -42.19 19.38 1.56
N ARG A 321 -41.33 20.23 2.13
CA ARG A 321 -40.02 20.55 1.50
C ARG A 321 -39.08 19.35 1.49
N THR A 322 -39.05 18.57 2.56
CA THR A 322 -38.32 17.29 2.60
C THR A 322 -38.83 16.35 1.50
N PHE A 323 -40.15 16.18 1.37
CA PHE A 323 -40.75 15.39 0.28
C PHE A 323 -40.38 15.91 -1.11
N LEU A 324 -40.51 17.22 -1.36
CA LEU A 324 -40.15 17.82 -2.66
C LEU A 324 -38.64 17.68 -2.97
N SER A 325 -37.78 17.59 -1.95
CA SER A 325 -36.36 17.32 -2.16
C SER A 325 -36.07 15.93 -2.73
N ALA A 326 -37.01 14.97 -2.67
CA ALA A 326 -36.90 13.71 -3.40
C ALA A 326 -36.84 13.94 -4.92
N TYR A 327 -37.63 14.87 -5.47
CA TYR A 327 -37.58 15.24 -6.89
C TYR A 327 -36.26 15.93 -7.27
N LEU A 328 -35.67 16.72 -6.35
CA LEU A 328 -34.32 17.29 -6.57
C LEU A 328 -33.23 16.22 -6.59
N ILE A 329 -33.30 15.23 -5.68
CA ILE A 329 -32.34 14.11 -5.61
C ILE A 329 -32.46 13.19 -6.83
N VAL A 330 -33.68 12.92 -7.32
CA VAL A 330 -33.94 12.10 -8.51
C VAL A 330 -33.54 12.82 -9.80
N GLY A 331 -33.85 14.12 -9.92
CA GLY A 331 -33.54 14.92 -11.11
C GLY A 331 -32.05 15.28 -11.25
N HIS A 332 -31.42 15.74 -10.15
CA HIS A 332 -30.06 16.29 -10.16
C HIS A 332 -29.16 15.71 -9.05
N PRO A 333 -28.94 14.38 -9.01
CA PRO A 333 -28.12 13.76 -7.97
C PRO A 333 -26.68 14.29 -7.92
N VAL A 334 -26.15 14.79 -9.05
CA VAL A 334 -24.79 15.37 -9.13
C VAL A 334 -24.68 16.73 -8.41
N ALA A 335 -25.74 17.54 -8.46
CA ALA A 335 -25.74 18.88 -7.87
C ALA A 335 -26.10 18.85 -6.38
N VAL A 336 -26.91 17.87 -5.96
CA VAL A 336 -27.36 17.71 -4.57
C VAL A 336 -26.39 16.92 -3.70
N LEU A 337 -25.70 15.91 -4.26
CA LEU A 337 -24.87 14.98 -3.50
C LEU A 337 -23.39 15.13 -3.88
N MET A 338 -22.59 15.65 -2.96
CA MET A 338 -21.14 15.89 -3.11
C MET A 338 -20.35 14.63 -3.50
N ASN A 339 -20.84 13.44 -3.15
CA ASN A 339 -20.21 12.16 -3.47
C ASN A 339 -21.25 11.12 -3.91
N LYS A 340 -21.15 10.65 -5.16
CA LYS A 340 -22.03 9.59 -5.69
C LYS A 340 -21.75 8.21 -5.12
N ASN A 341 -20.56 7.97 -4.58
CA ASN A 341 -20.08 6.61 -4.28
C ASN A 341 -20.23 6.23 -2.80
N GLY A 342 -20.81 7.10 -1.97
CA GLY A 342 -21.12 6.79 -0.59
C GLY A 342 -22.38 5.91 -0.47
N ALA A 343 -22.36 4.98 0.48
CA ALA A 343 -23.44 4.00 0.65
C ALA A 343 -24.74 4.63 1.17
N GLN A 344 -24.67 5.75 1.89
CA GLN A 344 -25.86 6.46 2.39
C GLN A 344 -26.51 7.29 1.27
N GLU A 345 -25.71 7.87 0.39
CA GLU A 345 -26.13 8.65 -0.77
C GLU A 345 -26.83 7.75 -1.80
N GLN A 346 -26.32 6.55 -2.05
CA GLN A 346 -26.97 5.55 -2.91
C GLN A 346 -28.27 5.00 -2.30
N ASP A 347 -28.30 4.70 -0.99
CA ASP A 347 -29.51 4.31 -0.27
C ASP A 347 -30.59 5.41 -0.33
N LEU A 348 -30.18 6.68 -0.20
CA LEU A 348 -31.06 7.84 -0.31
C LEU A 348 -31.62 8.04 -1.73
N ILE A 349 -30.78 7.92 -2.77
CA ILE A 349 -31.24 7.99 -4.18
C ILE A 349 -32.24 6.87 -4.47
N SER A 350 -31.96 5.65 -4.02
CA SER A 350 -32.85 4.49 -4.20
C SER A 350 -34.22 4.73 -3.57
N LYS A 351 -34.26 5.11 -2.28
CA LYS A 351 -35.50 5.41 -1.54
C LYS A 351 -36.26 6.61 -2.08
N ALA A 352 -35.56 7.65 -2.55
CA ALA A 352 -36.19 8.80 -3.21
C ALA A 352 -36.87 8.39 -4.53
N SER A 353 -36.20 7.55 -5.33
CA SER A 353 -36.72 7.05 -6.61
C SER A 353 -37.94 6.15 -6.42
N GLU A 354 -37.89 5.26 -5.42
CA GLU A 354 -39.02 4.41 -5.03
C GLU A 354 -40.23 5.25 -4.57
N LEU A 355 -40.01 6.21 -3.68
CA LEU A 355 -41.06 7.10 -3.17
C LEU A 355 -41.74 7.90 -4.28
N VAL A 356 -40.96 8.54 -5.16
CA VAL A 356 -41.50 9.34 -6.27
C VAL A 356 -42.30 8.45 -7.24
N SER A 357 -41.77 7.27 -7.59
CA SER A 357 -42.45 6.30 -8.47
C SER A 357 -43.78 5.81 -7.88
N LEU A 358 -43.79 5.39 -6.60
CA LEU A 358 -45.01 4.96 -5.91
C LEU A 358 -46.03 6.09 -5.74
N PHE A 359 -45.57 7.31 -5.49
CA PHE A 359 -46.42 8.49 -5.37
C PHE A 359 -47.07 8.86 -6.71
N GLU A 360 -46.30 8.99 -7.80
CA GLU A 360 -46.84 9.27 -9.14
C GLU A 360 -47.79 8.16 -9.62
N SER A 361 -47.46 6.90 -9.35
CA SER A 361 -48.32 5.75 -9.64
C SER A 361 -49.61 5.74 -8.81
N SER A 362 -49.63 6.40 -7.65
CA SER A 362 -50.83 6.59 -6.83
C SER A 362 -51.66 7.79 -7.32
N ILE A 363 -51.02 8.94 -7.59
CA ILE A 363 -51.66 10.16 -8.09
C ILE A 363 -52.32 9.94 -9.46
N SER A 364 -51.67 9.21 -10.37
CA SER A 364 -52.22 8.88 -11.69
C SER A 364 -53.49 8.02 -11.61
N ARG A 365 -53.59 7.15 -10.59
CA ARG A 365 -54.79 6.31 -10.39
C ARG A 365 -55.95 7.04 -9.73
N LEU A 366 -55.75 8.16 -9.02
CA LEU A 366 -56.84 8.93 -8.40
C LEU A 366 -57.71 9.61 -9.49
N ASP A 367 -58.92 9.10 -9.70
CA ASP A 367 -59.83 9.58 -10.73
C ASP A 367 -61.30 9.33 -10.31
N ASN A 368 -62.25 9.72 -11.15
CA ASN A 368 -63.68 9.65 -10.87
C ASN A 368 -64.15 8.21 -10.57
N TRP A 369 -63.51 7.17 -11.13
CA TRP A 369 -63.85 5.76 -10.90
C TRP A 369 -63.56 5.26 -9.48
N ASN A 370 -62.52 5.80 -8.80
CA ASN A 370 -62.20 5.45 -7.40
C ASN A 370 -62.61 6.54 -6.40
N ASN A 371 -63.51 7.45 -6.79
CA ASN A 371 -63.99 8.54 -5.93
C ASN A 371 -62.87 9.42 -5.34
N PHE A 372 -61.72 9.52 -6.03
CA PHE A 372 -60.48 10.12 -5.53
C PHE A 372 -60.09 9.58 -4.14
N THR A 373 -60.11 8.25 -3.98
CA THR A 373 -59.62 7.58 -2.76
C THR A 373 -58.54 6.55 -3.09
N PRO A 374 -57.41 6.55 -2.36
CA PRO A 374 -56.34 5.59 -2.59
C PRO A 374 -56.74 4.18 -2.14
N ASN A 375 -56.16 3.17 -2.78
CA ASN A 375 -56.28 1.77 -2.35
C ASN A 375 -55.56 1.57 -1.01
N PRO A 376 -56.21 1.04 0.05
CA PRO A 376 -55.59 0.85 1.37
C PRO A 376 -54.24 0.13 1.35
N MET A 377 -54.10 -0.92 0.53
CA MET A 377 -52.86 -1.71 0.46
C MET A 377 -51.71 -0.90 -0.18
N GLN A 378 -52.02 -0.04 -1.16
CA GLN A 378 -51.02 0.82 -1.81
C GLN A 378 -50.67 2.04 -0.94
N LEU A 379 -51.63 2.53 -0.16
CA LEU A 379 -51.40 3.58 0.83
C LEU A 379 -50.44 3.11 1.92
N GLU A 380 -50.55 1.85 2.38
CA GLU A 380 -49.61 1.26 3.34
C GLU A 380 -48.19 1.17 2.76
N THR A 381 -48.03 0.67 1.53
CA THR A 381 -46.70 0.65 0.87
C THR A 381 -46.12 2.06 0.69
N LEU A 382 -46.96 3.03 0.31
CA LEU A 382 -46.54 4.42 0.11
C LEU A 382 -46.14 5.09 1.44
N SER A 383 -46.86 4.82 2.54
CA SER A 383 -46.52 5.37 3.87
C SER A 383 -45.24 4.77 4.44
N GLN A 384 -44.99 3.48 4.20
CA GLN A 384 -43.72 2.82 4.51
C GLN A 384 -42.55 3.44 3.73
N SER A 385 -42.70 3.63 2.41
CA SER A 385 -41.69 4.28 1.55
C SER A 385 -41.42 5.74 1.97
N TYR A 386 -42.46 6.52 2.27
CA TYR A 386 -42.33 7.90 2.78
C TYR A 386 -41.57 7.94 4.11
N THR A 387 -41.86 7.02 5.04
CA THR A 387 -41.15 6.92 6.32
C THR A 387 -39.69 6.48 6.14
N ALA A 388 -39.43 5.53 5.22
CA ALA A 388 -38.08 5.07 4.90
C ALA A 388 -37.22 6.17 4.28
N TYR A 389 -37.76 6.92 3.32
CA TYR A 389 -37.09 8.07 2.71
C TYR A 389 -36.82 9.19 3.72
N THR A 390 -37.83 9.62 4.48
CA THR A 390 -37.64 10.72 5.46
C THR A 390 -36.64 10.37 6.55
N SER A 391 -36.60 9.12 7.00
CA SER A 391 -35.57 8.60 7.92
C SER A 391 -34.17 8.59 7.29
N ALA A 392 -34.03 8.11 6.06
CA ALA A 392 -32.76 8.12 5.32
C ALA A 392 -32.25 9.54 5.06
N PHE A 393 -33.13 10.47 4.67
CA PHE A 393 -32.81 11.87 4.45
C PHE A 393 -32.37 12.57 5.74
N ALA A 394 -33.02 12.29 6.87
CA ALA A 394 -32.62 12.82 8.17
C ALA A 394 -31.23 12.31 8.61
N ALA A 395 -30.93 11.03 8.38
CA ALA A 395 -29.62 10.44 8.66
C ALA A 395 -28.52 11.03 7.78
N TRP A 396 -28.75 11.12 6.47
CA TRP A 396 -27.83 11.75 5.51
C TRP A 396 -27.56 13.21 5.88
N ARG A 397 -28.61 14.01 6.11
CA ARG A 397 -28.49 15.43 6.50
C ARG A 397 -27.69 15.61 7.80
N LEU A 398 -27.86 14.70 8.77
CA LEU A 398 -27.07 14.73 10.01
C LEU A 398 -25.58 14.49 9.72
N GLN A 399 -25.25 13.51 8.88
CA GLN A 399 -23.88 13.20 8.49
C GLN A 399 -23.23 14.32 7.67
N ASP A 400 -23.90 14.84 6.65
CA ASP A 400 -23.44 15.97 5.83
C ASP A 400 -23.16 17.22 6.69
N SER A 401 -24.10 17.57 7.60
CA SER A 401 -23.90 18.68 8.52
C SER A 401 -22.70 18.48 9.46
N SER A 402 -22.40 17.24 9.86
CA SER A 402 -21.27 16.92 10.71
C SER A 402 -19.94 17.03 9.98
N VAL A 403 -19.85 16.56 8.73
CA VAL A 403 -18.67 16.70 7.88
C VAL A 403 -18.38 18.17 7.59
N LEU A 404 -19.41 18.97 7.30
CA LEU A 404 -19.27 20.41 7.11
C LEU A 404 -18.75 21.10 8.39
N ILE A 405 -19.29 20.75 9.57
CA ILE A 405 -18.81 21.26 10.85
C ILE A 405 -17.35 20.86 11.10
N GLU A 406 -16.95 19.62 10.80
CA GLU A 406 -15.58 19.14 10.97
C GLU A 406 -14.59 19.86 10.05
N GLY A 407 -14.92 20.04 8.76
CA GLY A 407 -14.10 20.82 7.82
C GLY A 407 -13.94 22.29 8.25
N MET A 408 -15.02 22.91 8.73
CA MET A 408 -14.96 24.27 9.27
C MET A 408 -14.12 24.38 10.55
N VAL A 409 -14.15 23.36 11.42
CA VAL A 409 -13.30 23.29 12.62
C VAL A 409 -11.83 23.03 12.25
N ALA A 410 -11.54 22.24 11.21
CA ALA A 410 -10.19 22.03 10.70
C ALA A 410 -9.58 23.34 10.17
N SER A 411 -10.29 24.04 9.28
CA SER A 411 -9.89 25.37 8.76
C SER A 411 -9.68 26.39 9.89
N PHE A 412 -10.52 26.38 10.92
CA PHE A 412 -10.32 27.23 12.11
C PHE A 412 -9.01 26.90 12.86
N VAL A 413 -8.66 25.61 12.99
CA VAL A 413 -7.41 25.16 13.64
C VAL A 413 -6.17 25.52 12.81
N GLU A 414 -6.27 25.48 11.48
CA GLU A 414 -5.21 25.93 10.58
C GLU A 414 -4.98 27.43 10.69
N LEU A 415 -6.05 28.23 10.74
CA LEU A 415 -5.97 29.66 11.00
C LEU A 415 -5.40 29.98 12.40
N ASP A 416 -5.70 29.20 13.46
CA ASP A 416 -4.96 29.34 14.75
C ASP A 416 -3.48 28.98 14.56
N ALA A 417 -3.16 27.92 13.82
CA ALA A 417 -1.76 27.50 13.61
C ALA A 417 -0.92 28.55 12.86
N ILE A 418 -1.50 29.23 11.85
CA ILE A 418 -0.91 30.36 11.12
C ILE A 418 -0.85 31.60 12.03
N TRP A 419 -1.93 31.90 12.76
CA TRP A 419 -1.93 33.00 13.74
C TRP A 419 -0.80 32.85 14.77
N GLN A 420 -0.54 31.63 15.27
CA GLN A 420 0.56 31.37 16.21
C GLN A 420 1.97 31.54 15.61
N THR A 421 2.15 31.55 14.28
CA THR A 421 3.44 31.87 13.64
C THR A 421 3.59 33.35 13.33
N VAL A 422 2.50 34.01 12.92
CA VAL A 422 2.50 35.41 12.46
C VAL A 422 2.36 36.42 13.60
N LYS A 423 1.71 36.05 14.73
CA LYS A 423 1.44 36.97 15.85
C LYS A 423 2.68 37.71 16.38
N ASP A 424 3.84 37.07 16.36
CA ASP A 424 5.11 37.55 16.94
C ASP A 424 5.98 38.30 15.90
N ASP A 425 5.51 38.43 14.64
CA ASP A 425 6.21 39.14 13.57
C ASP A 425 5.56 40.51 13.30
N ASP A 426 6.24 41.59 13.66
CA ASP A 426 5.79 42.97 13.50
C ASP A 426 6.59 43.73 12.42
N ARG A 427 7.23 43.01 11.49
CA ARG A 427 8.12 43.60 10.46
C ARG A 427 7.41 43.94 9.15
N GLY A 428 6.41 44.83 9.20
CA GLY A 428 5.85 45.48 8.02
C GLY A 428 4.41 45.98 8.18
N GLU A 429 4.07 47.07 7.49
CA GLU A 429 2.73 47.69 7.56
C GLU A 429 1.62 46.71 7.10
N VAL A 430 1.90 45.91 6.06
CA VAL A 430 0.98 44.88 5.52
C VAL A 430 0.72 43.72 6.51
N ALA A 431 1.61 43.50 7.50
CA ALA A 431 1.41 42.46 8.50
C ALA A 431 0.21 42.77 9.42
N GLY A 432 -0.14 44.05 9.61
CA GLY A 432 -1.33 44.45 10.37
C GLY A 432 -2.63 44.03 9.68
N GLU A 433 -2.77 44.32 8.39
CA GLU A 433 -3.93 43.95 7.58
C GLU A 433 -4.08 42.43 7.48
N TYR A 434 -2.98 41.70 7.28
CA TYR A 434 -2.98 40.24 7.22
C TYR A 434 -3.37 39.60 8.58
N LYS A 435 -2.86 40.14 9.69
CA LYS A 435 -3.28 39.75 11.06
C LYS A 435 -4.78 40.00 11.28
N GLN A 436 -5.32 41.11 10.77
CA GLN A 436 -6.74 41.44 10.87
C GLN A 436 -7.61 40.48 10.02
N GLY A 437 -7.24 40.22 8.76
CA GLY A 437 -7.95 39.27 7.90
C GLY A 437 -8.04 37.85 8.47
N ILE A 438 -6.99 37.35 9.15
CA ILE A 438 -7.03 36.05 9.85
C ILE A 438 -8.07 36.07 10.98
N ARG A 439 -8.14 37.15 11.78
CA ARG A 439 -9.13 37.28 12.86
C ARG A 439 -10.55 37.38 12.33
N ASP A 440 -10.78 38.16 11.29
CA ASP A 440 -12.11 38.35 10.71
C ASP A 440 -12.64 37.03 10.13
N ASN A 441 -11.78 36.24 9.48
CA ASN A 441 -12.09 34.89 9.03
C ASN A 441 -12.35 33.91 10.18
N GLN A 442 -11.56 33.96 11.26
CA GLN A 442 -11.82 33.16 12.48
C GLN A 442 -13.17 33.50 13.12
N VAL A 443 -13.53 34.79 13.22
CA VAL A 443 -14.83 35.24 13.73
C VAL A 443 -15.97 34.78 12.82
N MET A 444 -15.80 34.88 11.50
CA MET A 444 -16.79 34.40 10.53
C MET A 444 -17.03 32.90 10.68
N LEU A 445 -15.96 32.08 10.67
CA LEU A 445 -16.04 30.63 10.85
C LEU A 445 -16.69 30.26 12.18
N LEU A 446 -16.26 30.87 13.29
CA LEU A 446 -16.83 30.61 14.61
C LEU A 446 -18.33 30.95 14.67
N SER A 447 -18.76 32.05 14.03
CA SER A 447 -20.19 32.40 13.95
C SER A 447 -21.02 31.37 13.16
N ARG A 448 -20.46 30.83 12.06
CA ARG A 448 -21.11 29.81 11.23
C ARG A 448 -21.14 28.44 11.92
N ILE A 449 -20.04 28.02 12.56
CA ILE A 449 -19.98 26.77 13.35
C ILE A 449 -21.00 26.82 14.50
N ARG A 450 -21.12 27.95 15.21
CA ARG A 450 -22.13 28.13 16.26
C ARG A 450 -23.58 28.07 15.74
N LYS A 451 -23.84 28.57 14.53
CA LYS A 451 -25.17 28.45 13.87
C LYS A 451 -25.50 27.01 13.47
N LEU A 452 -24.52 26.22 13.05
CA LEU A 452 -24.73 24.85 12.56
C LEU A 452 -24.73 23.80 13.70
N ALA A 453 -23.81 23.91 14.66
CA ALA A 453 -23.63 22.92 15.73
C ALA A 453 -24.37 23.27 17.04
N GLY A 454 -24.82 24.53 17.19
CA GLY A 454 -25.20 25.10 18.49
C GLY A 454 -23.99 25.61 19.28
N PRO A 455 -24.17 26.60 20.19
CA PRO A 455 -23.07 27.30 20.84
C PRO A 455 -22.17 26.38 21.68
N ASP A 456 -22.75 25.52 22.53
CA ASP A 456 -21.99 24.70 23.48
C ASP A 456 -21.20 23.58 22.78
N ARG A 457 -21.80 22.96 21.75
CA ARG A 457 -21.16 21.90 20.95
C ARG A 457 -20.07 22.47 20.04
N ALA A 458 -20.28 23.63 19.43
CA ALA A 458 -19.27 24.35 18.66
C ALA A 458 -18.02 24.64 19.51
N ASP A 459 -18.22 25.26 20.68
CA ASP A 459 -17.13 25.60 21.61
C ASP A 459 -16.40 24.35 22.11
N PHE A 460 -17.09 23.23 22.34
CA PHE A 460 -16.47 21.96 22.71
C PHE A 460 -15.60 21.38 21.58
N LEU A 461 -16.13 21.32 20.35
CA LEU A 461 -15.40 20.78 19.20
C LEU A 461 -14.13 21.59 18.89
N ILE A 462 -14.24 22.92 18.88
CA ILE A 462 -13.09 23.82 18.68
C ILE A 462 -12.04 23.61 19.80
N LYS A 463 -12.46 23.59 21.08
CA LYS A 463 -11.55 23.34 22.22
C LYS A 463 -10.88 21.96 22.15
N LYS A 464 -11.59 20.93 21.67
CA LYS A 464 -11.05 19.57 21.46
C LYS A 464 -10.00 19.58 20.35
N ALA A 465 -10.32 20.12 19.17
CA ALA A 465 -9.45 20.14 18.00
C ALA A 465 -8.17 20.98 18.22
N ILE A 466 -8.28 22.16 18.84
CA ILE A 466 -7.11 22.98 19.23
C ILE A 466 -6.21 22.22 20.22
N ARG A 467 -6.79 21.55 21.23
CA ARG A 467 -6.02 20.76 22.22
C ARG A 467 -5.29 19.60 21.56
N GLU A 468 -5.90 18.96 20.56
CA GLU A 468 -5.29 17.87 19.80
C GLU A 468 -4.16 18.36 18.89
N SER A 469 -4.40 19.42 18.12
CA SER A 469 -3.37 20.10 17.30
C SER A 469 -2.15 20.51 18.15
N ARG A 470 -2.39 21.11 19.33
CA ARG A 470 -1.31 21.49 20.26
C ARG A 470 -0.59 20.31 20.91
N ARG A 471 -1.22 19.12 20.99
CA ARG A 471 -0.54 17.87 21.41
C ARG A 471 0.35 17.28 20.30
N ARG A 472 0.02 17.51 19.03
CA ARG A 472 0.79 17.00 17.87
C ARG A 472 2.07 17.81 17.59
N ARG A 473 2.22 19.03 18.12
CA ARG A 473 3.48 19.81 18.03
C ARG A 473 4.50 19.43 19.12
N PRO A 474 5.75 19.09 18.77
CA PRO A 474 6.84 18.97 19.76
C PRO A 474 7.19 20.35 20.37
N LYS A 475 7.58 20.38 21.65
CA LYS A 475 7.98 21.62 22.34
C LYS A 475 9.17 22.30 21.63
N ARG A 476 9.07 23.62 21.40
CA ARG A 476 10.18 24.46 20.88
C ARG A 476 11.45 24.26 21.72
N ARG A 477 12.59 24.04 21.06
CA ARG A 477 13.93 24.19 21.66
C ARG A 477 14.36 25.67 21.66
N PRO A 478 15.29 26.12 22.52
CA PRO A 478 15.72 27.52 22.57
C PRO A 478 16.39 28.01 21.27
N ALA A 479 16.26 29.30 21.00
CA ALA A 479 16.58 29.93 19.71
C ALA A 479 18.07 30.23 19.47
N ALA A 480 18.96 29.26 19.70
CA ALA A 480 20.41 29.43 19.62
C ALA A 480 21.14 28.41 18.72
N GLU A 481 20.47 27.92 17.66
CA GLU A 481 21.16 27.24 16.55
C GLU A 481 20.26 27.19 15.29
N ILE A 482 20.35 28.23 14.44
CA ILE A 482 19.72 28.25 13.12
C ILE A 482 20.73 28.81 12.10
N ARG A 483 21.26 27.93 11.25
CA ARG A 483 21.75 28.30 9.91
C ARG A 483 20.59 28.06 8.91
N PRO A 484 20.49 28.85 7.83
CA PRO A 484 19.25 28.94 7.06
C PRO A 484 18.93 27.62 6.35
N ARG A 485 17.73 27.11 6.59
CA ARG A 485 17.17 25.97 5.87
C ARG A 485 16.27 26.51 4.76
N GLY A 486 16.39 25.95 3.56
CA GLY A 486 15.65 26.39 2.38
C GLY A 486 14.13 26.27 2.53
N VAL A 487 13.43 27.10 1.76
CA VAL A 487 11.96 27.28 1.73
C VAL A 487 11.22 25.94 1.56
N GLU A 488 10.28 25.66 2.45
CA GLU A 488 9.20 24.70 2.22
C GLU A 488 8.16 25.33 1.28
N VAL A 489 7.75 24.61 0.23
CA VAL A 489 6.74 25.06 -0.72
C VAL A 489 5.35 24.81 -0.14
N ILE A 490 4.47 25.79 -0.31
CA ILE A 490 3.06 25.75 0.11
C ILE A 490 2.28 24.87 -0.87
N ALA A 491 1.59 23.84 -0.36
CA ALA A 491 0.67 23.05 -1.16
C ALA A 491 -0.68 23.79 -1.33
N PRO A 492 -1.23 23.91 -2.55
CA PRO A 492 -2.61 24.31 -2.77
C PRO A 492 -3.56 23.10 -2.68
N GLU A 493 -4.79 23.34 -2.21
CA GLU A 493 -5.83 22.30 -2.18
C GLU A 493 -6.41 22.01 -3.57
N ALA A 494 -5.96 20.92 -4.19
CA ALA A 494 -6.72 20.07 -5.09
C ALA A 494 -5.96 18.75 -5.21
N GLY A 495 -6.65 17.60 -5.18
CA GLY A 495 -5.97 16.30 -5.34
C GLY A 495 -5.21 16.25 -6.68
N PRO A 496 -3.88 16.04 -6.70
CA PRO A 496 -3.14 16.05 -7.95
C PRO A 496 -3.58 14.88 -8.82
N SER A 497 -3.77 15.11 -10.12
CA SER A 497 -3.70 14.00 -11.08
C SER A 497 -2.28 13.42 -11.02
N VAL A 498 -2.14 12.11 -11.24
CA VAL A 498 -0.85 11.43 -11.49
C VAL A 498 0.07 12.25 -12.41
N GLU A 499 -0.48 12.96 -13.40
CA GLU A 499 0.27 13.85 -14.30
C GLU A 499 0.97 14.99 -13.54
N ALA A 500 0.26 15.66 -12.61
CA ALA A 500 0.83 16.69 -11.74
C ALA A 500 1.80 16.10 -10.70
N ALA A 501 1.56 14.87 -10.21
CA ALA A 501 2.50 14.18 -9.33
C ALA A 501 3.80 13.78 -10.07
N VAL A 502 3.72 13.47 -11.36
CA VAL A 502 4.90 13.19 -12.22
C VAL A 502 5.63 14.49 -12.58
N GLU A 503 4.93 15.60 -12.80
CA GLU A 503 5.53 16.94 -12.97
C GLU A 503 6.21 17.43 -11.67
N GLU A 504 5.55 17.36 -10.50
CA GLU A 504 6.14 17.72 -9.20
C GLU A 504 7.33 16.82 -8.83
N ALA A 505 7.27 15.53 -9.19
CA ALA A 505 8.38 14.61 -9.00
C ALA A 505 9.60 14.96 -9.87
N GLY A 506 9.47 15.85 -10.87
CA GLY A 506 10.59 16.29 -11.70
C GLY A 506 11.23 15.16 -12.50
N LEU A 507 10.48 14.10 -12.81
CA LEU A 507 10.93 13.10 -13.78
C LEU A 507 11.09 13.81 -15.14
N PRO A 508 12.17 13.56 -15.90
CA PRO A 508 12.42 14.29 -17.14
C PRO A 508 11.37 13.95 -18.20
N MET A 509 10.34 14.80 -18.29
CA MET A 509 9.12 14.63 -19.11
C MET A 509 9.34 14.65 -20.63
N THR A 510 10.57 14.83 -21.11
CA THR A 510 10.90 14.89 -22.54
C THR A 510 12.19 14.14 -22.87
N PRO A 511 12.22 13.30 -23.92
CA PRO A 511 13.47 12.95 -24.57
C PRO A 511 14.08 14.22 -25.17
N ILE A 512 15.34 14.50 -24.83
CA ILE A 512 16.03 15.72 -25.28
C ILE A 512 16.50 15.57 -26.73
N GLY A 513 15.99 16.45 -27.59
CA GLY A 513 16.49 16.67 -28.94
C GLY A 513 16.07 15.61 -29.96
N SER A 514 16.08 16.03 -31.23
CA SER A 514 15.76 15.22 -32.41
C SER A 514 16.90 14.26 -32.81
N GLY A 515 17.61 13.68 -31.84
CA GLY A 515 18.75 12.79 -32.04
C GLY A 515 18.46 11.36 -31.59
N GLU A 516 18.53 10.40 -32.51
CA GLU A 516 18.36 8.96 -32.20
C GLU A 516 19.42 8.46 -31.21
N ILE A 517 20.62 9.05 -31.24
CA ILE A 517 21.75 8.66 -30.39
C ILE A 517 21.46 8.95 -28.89
N THR A 518 20.76 10.04 -28.56
CA THR A 518 20.43 10.37 -27.15
C THR A 518 19.51 9.32 -26.51
N LYS A 519 18.63 8.70 -27.30
CA LYS A 519 17.74 7.61 -26.85
C LYS A 519 18.50 6.33 -26.49
N LEU A 520 19.74 6.15 -26.98
CA LEU A 520 20.56 4.98 -26.65
C LEU A 520 21.18 5.04 -25.24
N PHE A 521 21.37 6.24 -24.67
CA PHE A 521 22.10 6.44 -23.41
C PHE A 521 21.24 6.29 -22.15
N THR A 522 19.99 6.76 -22.16
CA THR A 522 19.04 6.54 -21.05
C THR A 522 17.60 6.65 -21.56
N ALA A 523 17.09 5.58 -22.17
CA ALA A 523 15.69 5.49 -22.54
C ALA A 523 14.83 5.37 -21.27
N MET A 524 14.38 6.50 -20.71
CA MET A 524 13.32 6.51 -19.72
C MET A 524 12.08 5.83 -20.34
N PRO A 525 11.52 4.77 -19.71
CA PRO A 525 10.28 4.18 -20.18
C PRO A 525 9.13 5.19 -20.06
N SER A 526 8.05 4.99 -20.80
CA SER A 526 6.87 5.85 -20.68
C SER A 526 6.31 5.80 -19.26
N ASN A 527 5.69 6.89 -18.81
CA ASN A 527 5.12 6.99 -17.46
C ASN A 527 4.21 5.81 -17.12
N ARG A 528 3.42 5.33 -18.11
CA ARG A 528 2.56 4.14 -18.02
C ARG A 528 3.33 2.85 -17.74
N ILE A 529 4.39 2.57 -18.52
CA ILE A 529 5.26 1.41 -18.28
C ILE A 529 5.92 1.52 -16.91
N LEU A 530 6.42 2.70 -16.53
CA LEU A 530 7.04 2.93 -15.24
C LEU A 530 6.08 2.68 -14.06
N THR A 531 4.85 3.21 -14.12
CA THR A 531 3.84 2.98 -13.07
C THR A 531 3.43 1.51 -12.98
N HIS A 532 3.36 0.80 -14.10
CA HIS A 532 3.00 -0.62 -14.16
C HIS A 532 4.12 -1.50 -13.59
N GLU A 533 5.37 -1.27 -14.01
CA GLU A 533 6.54 -1.98 -13.47
C GLU A 533 6.74 -1.72 -11.98
N LEU A 534 6.49 -0.50 -11.48
CA LEU A 534 6.54 -0.19 -10.04
C LEU A 534 5.42 -0.88 -9.24
N ALA A 535 4.23 -1.01 -9.82
CA ALA A 535 3.11 -1.70 -9.18
C ALA A 535 3.37 -3.21 -9.02
N ILE A 536 4.04 -3.83 -10.00
CA ILE A 536 4.45 -5.25 -9.96
C ILE A 536 5.72 -5.42 -9.10
N ASN A 537 6.76 -4.65 -9.36
CA ASN A 537 8.04 -4.68 -8.66
C ASN A 537 8.33 -3.35 -7.96
N LYS A 538 8.11 -3.31 -6.65
CA LYS A 538 8.31 -2.12 -5.81
C LYS A 538 9.75 -1.61 -5.78
N ASP A 539 10.71 -2.50 -6.05
CA ASP A 539 12.13 -2.20 -6.14
C ASP A 539 12.60 -2.04 -7.60
N TYR A 540 11.69 -1.76 -8.53
CA TYR A 540 12.02 -1.55 -9.95
C TYR A 540 13.06 -0.44 -10.13
N LYS A 541 14.08 -0.77 -10.92
CA LYS A 541 15.18 0.13 -11.30
C LYS A 541 15.44 -0.03 -12.78
N LEU A 542 15.84 1.07 -13.41
CA LEU A 542 16.33 1.09 -14.78
C LEU A 542 17.66 0.34 -14.84
N GLU A 543 17.67 -0.76 -15.58
CA GLU A 543 18.86 -1.53 -15.92
C GLU A 543 19.59 -0.90 -17.11
N ASP A 544 20.91 -0.83 -17.06
CA ASP A 544 21.75 -0.39 -18.19
C ASP A 544 21.93 -1.53 -19.22
N ARG A 545 20.82 -1.90 -19.87
CA ARG A 545 20.76 -3.00 -20.85
C ARG A 545 21.65 -2.77 -22.08
N ASN A 546 22.11 -1.54 -22.29
CA ASN A 546 22.92 -1.12 -23.43
C ASN A 546 24.40 -0.85 -23.08
N SER A 547 24.87 -1.17 -21.85
CA SER A 547 26.25 -0.83 -21.43
C SER A 547 27.33 -1.27 -22.42
N GLU A 548 27.19 -2.45 -23.05
CA GLU A 548 28.15 -2.92 -24.05
C GLU A 548 28.12 -2.08 -25.32
N VAL A 549 26.93 -1.67 -25.78
CA VAL A 549 26.75 -0.79 -26.95
C VAL A 549 27.30 0.61 -26.64
N ARG A 550 27.07 1.13 -25.43
CA ARG A 550 27.64 2.40 -24.95
C ARG A 550 29.17 2.33 -24.92
N ASP A 551 29.75 1.25 -24.40
CA ASP A 551 31.22 1.08 -24.36
C ASP A 551 31.85 1.01 -25.76
N HIS A 552 31.20 0.34 -26.73
CA HIS A 552 31.67 0.33 -28.12
C HIS A 552 31.54 1.71 -28.79
N LEU A 553 30.43 2.41 -28.57
CA LEU A 553 30.22 3.77 -29.07
C LEU A 553 31.25 4.75 -28.50
N TYR A 554 31.49 4.71 -27.19
CA TYR A 554 32.49 5.57 -26.55
C TYR A 554 33.93 5.25 -27.02
N ARG A 555 34.29 3.98 -27.28
CA ARG A 555 35.59 3.66 -27.91
C ARG A 555 35.72 4.27 -29.31
N SER A 556 34.69 4.14 -30.15
CA SER A 556 34.66 4.75 -31.49
C SER A 556 34.73 6.28 -31.45
N ILE A 557 34.09 6.92 -30.45
CA ILE A 557 34.22 8.36 -30.19
C ILE A 557 35.66 8.72 -29.78
N CYS A 558 36.31 7.93 -28.93
CA CYS A 558 37.70 8.16 -28.51
C CYS A 558 38.71 7.99 -29.66
N GLU A 559 38.52 7.01 -30.54
CA GLU A 559 39.30 6.85 -31.77
C GLU A 559 39.10 8.06 -32.71
N SER A 560 37.85 8.50 -32.90
CA SER A 560 37.50 9.67 -33.70
C SER A 560 38.07 10.98 -33.11
N MET A 561 38.08 11.09 -31.77
CA MET A 561 38.68 12.21 -31.07
C MET A 561 40.20 12.20 -31.23
N LYS A 562 40.87 11.03 -31.13
CA LYS A 562 42.33 10.93 -31.37
C LYS A 562 42.69 11.40 -32.78
N ALA A 563 41.99 10.89 -33.80
CA ALA A 563 42.16 11.34 -35.18
C ALA A 563 41.83 12.83 -35.36
N GLY A 564 40.83 13.35 -34.63
CA GLY A 564 40.47 14.76 -34.62
C GLY A 564 41.53 15.68 -34.01
N PHE A 565 42.25 15.22 -32.98
CA PHE A 565 43.40 15.92 -32.40
C PHE A 565 44.61 15.88 -33.32
N GLU A 566 44.90 14.73 -33.93
CA GLU A 566 45.95 14.57 -34.95
C GLU A 566 45.69 15.46 -36.19
N ALA A 567 44.42 15.68 -36.54
CA ALA A 567 43.98 16.58 -37.62
C ALA A 567 43.84 18.07 -37.20
N GLY A 568 44.22 18.44 -35.96
CA GLY A 568 44.18 19.83 -35.47
C GLY A 568 42.81 20.36 -35.04
N ASN A 569 41.75 19.54 -35.07
CA ASN A 569 40.37 19.89 -34.72
C ASN A 569 40.00 19.60 -33.24
N GLY A 570 41.00 19.40 -32.36
CA GLY A 570 40.77 18.99 -30.97
C GLY A 570 39.90 19.93 -30.14
N ALA A 571 39.92 21.24 -30.43
CA ALA A 571 39.10 22.24 -29.73
C ALA A 571 37.60 21.98 -29.84
N LEU A 572 37.12 21.48 -30.98
CA LEU A 572 35.70 21.16 -31.19
C LEU A 572 35.26 19.99 -30.29
N TRP A 573 36.06 18.92 -30.26
CA TRP A 573 35.83 17.74 -29.42
C TRP A 573 35.81 18.05 -27.92
N THR A 574 36.74 18.90 -27.45
CA THR A 574 36.79 19.32 -26.04
C THR A 574 35.53 20.12 -25.65
N VAL A 575 35.05 21.03 -26.51
CA VAL A 575 33.82 21.80 -26.26
C VAL A 575 32.59 20.89 -26.25
N SER A 576 32.42 20.02 -27.26
CA SER A 576 31.29 19.07 -27.32
C SER A 576 31.28 18.09 -26.14
N THR A 577 32.44 17.72 -25.61
CA THR A 577 32.53 16.85 -24.44
C THR A 577 32.20 17.60 -23.14
N ALA A 578 32.67 18.85 -23.01
CA ALA A 578 32.32 19.72 -21.89
C ALA A 578 30.81 20.02 -21.86
N GLU A 579 30.19 20.23 -23.02
CA GLU A 579 28.73 20.37 -23.19
C GLU A 579 27.98 19.12 -22.70
N ASN A 580 28.37 17.94 -23.18
CA ASN A 580 27.74 16.67 -22.76
C ASN A 580 27.81 16.43 -21.24
N VAL A 581 28.98 16.73 -20.65
CA VAL A 581 29.21 16.60 -19.19
C VAL A 581 28.42 17.66 -18.41
N ARG A 582 28.43 18.93 -18.87
CA ARG A 582 27.68 20.04 -18.27
C ARG A 582 26.18 19.71 -18.22
N ASP A 583 25.61 19.31 -19.35
CA ASP A 583 24.18 19.04 -19.46
C ASP A 583 23.71 17.90 -18.57
N LYS A 584 24.48 16.81 -18.49
CA LYS A 584 24.18 15.68 -17.60
C LYS A 584 24.26 16.09 -16.13
N LEU A 585 25.31 16.81 -15.72
CA LEU A 585 25.47 17.24 -14.31
C LEU A 585 24.46 18.31 -13.88
N LEU A 586 24.15 19.28 -14.74
CA LEU A 586 23.16 20.32 -14.41
C LEU A 586 21.74 19.74 -14.35
N ARG A 587 21.42 18.70 -15.13
CA ARG A 587 20.12 18.00 -15.06
C ARG A 587 19.88 17.27 -13.73
N MET A 588 20.96 16.81 -13.07
CA MET A 588 20.89 16.18 -11.75
C MET A 588 20.68 17.19 -10.60
N LEU A 589 20.71 18.49 -10.88
CA LEU A 589 20.73 19.55 -9.88
C LEU A 589 19.58 20.55 -10.09
N LYS A 590 18.85 20.86 -9.01
CA LYS A 590 17.80 21.88 -9.07
C LYS A 590 18.41 23.28 -9.35
N PRO A 591 17.85 24.06 -10.30
CA PRO A 591 18.25 25.45 -10.51
C PRO A 591 18.16 26.25 -9.20
N GLY A 592 19.22 26.98 -8.85
CA GLY A 592 19.34 27.73 -7.59
C GLY A 592 20.21 27.07 -6.51
N ASN A 593 20.65 25.81 -6.68
CA ASN A 593 21.68 25.22 -5.82
C ASN A 593 23.05 25.91 -6.05
N SER A 594 23.83 26.15 -5.00
CA SER A 594 25.19 26.69 -5.12
C SER A 594 26.12 25.80 -5.96
N MET A 595 25.91 24.47 -5.93
CA MET A 595 26.61 23.53 -6.81
C MET A 595 26.19 23.66 -8.28
N TYR A 596 24.92 23.95 -8.57
CA TYR A 596 24.44 24.20 -9.93
C TYR A 596 25.13 25.43 -10.52
N LYS A 597 25.19 26.52 -9.74
CA LYS A 597 25.90 27.74 -10.13
C LYS A 597 27.39 27.50 -10.34
N MET A 598 28.07 26.84 -9.39
CA MET A 598 29.50 26.50 -9.49
C MET A 598 29.83 25.68 -10.75
N ILE A 599 29.02 24.67 -11.08
CA ILE A 599 29.23 23.84 -12.28
C ILE A 599 28.95 24.65 -13.56
N SER A 600 27.90 25.48 -13.59
CA SER A 600 27.61 26.30 -14.76
C SER A 600 28.62 27.43 -14.99
N GLU A 601 29.29 27.94 -13.94
CA GLU A 601 30.36 28.95 -14.06
C GLU A 601 31.69 28.32 -14.45
N ALA A 602 32.00 27.11 -13.95
CA ALA A 602 33.23 26.39 -14.27
C ALA A 602 33.19 25.72 -15.65
N LEU A 603 32.02 25.28 -16.12
CA LEU A 603 31.80 24.66 -17.43
C LEU A 603 31.13 25.62 -18.42
N ASP A 604 31.57 26.89 -18.44
CA ASP A 604 31.11 27.87 -19.42
C ASP A 604 31.68 27.57 -20.82
N LEU A 605 30.82 27.21 -21.77
CA LEU A 605 31.20 26.78 -23.12
C LEU A 605 31.91 27.89 -23.90
N ASP A 606 31.50 29.15 -23.75
CA ASP A 606 32.12 30.28 -24.43
C ASP A 606 33.54 30.55 -23.91
N ASN A 607 33.79 30.29 -22.62
CA ASN A 607 35.11 30.39 -22.02
C ASN A 607 36.01 29.22 -22.44
N ILE A 608 35.50 27.99 -22.38
CA ILE A 608 36.23 26.78 -22.83
C ILE A 608 36.60 26.90 -24.31
N HIS A 609 35.66 27.31 -25.18
CA HIS A 609 35.92 27.48 -26.61
C HIS A 609 37.04 28.50 -26.87
N ARG A 610 37.03 29.66 -26.19
CA ARG A 610 38.10 30.66 -26.28
C ARG A 610 39.44 30.15 -25.75
N GLN A 611 39.46 29.44 -24.63
CA GLN A 611 40.68 28.85 -24.08
C GLN A 611 41.27 27.75 -24.99
N CYS A 612 40.43 26.95 -25.64
CA CYS A 612 40.85 25.95 -26.61
C CYS A 612 41.40 26.59 -27.90
N GLN A 613 40.74 27.63 -28.44
CA GLN A 613 41.26 28.39 -29.59
C GLN A 613 42.63 29.03 -29.31
N GLN A 614 42.87 29.47 -28.08
CA GLN A 614 44.13 30.08 -27.67
C GLN A 614 45.20 29.06 -27.23
N GLY A 615 44.85 27.76 -27.15
CA GLY A 615 45.76 26.71 -26.68
C GLY A 615 46.09 26.73 -25.18
N VAL A 616 45.30 27.46 -24.37
CA VAL A 616 45.57 27.67 -22.92
C VAL A 616 44.74 26.73 -22.03
N PHE A 617 43.78 25.98 -22.59
CA PHE A 617 42.90 25.09 -21.82
C PHE A 617 43.67 23.96 -21.09
N SER A 618 43.50 23.88 -19.76
CA SER A 618 44.16 22.87 -18.92
C SER A 618 43.27 21.65 -18.65
N TYR A 619 43.55 20.55 -19.36
CA TYR A 619 42.87 19.25 -19.13
C TYR A 619 43.09 18.72 -17.71
N ASN A 620 44.30 18.84 -17.16
CA ASN A 620 44.61 18.43 -15.78
C ASN A 620 43.81 19.27 -14.76
N GLY A 621 43.65 20.58 -15.00
CA GLY A 621 42.77 21.45 -14.21
C GLY A 621 41.30 21.02 -14.27
N PHE A 622 40.79 20.69 -15.45
CA PHE A 622 39.44 20.16 -15.65
C PHE A 622 39.22 18.82 -14.92
N PHE A 623 40.10 17.84 -15.07
CA PHE A 623 39.98 16.56 -14.36
C PHE A 623 40.05 16.74 -12.84
N ASN A 624 40.91 17.63 -12.33
CA ASN A 624 40.96 17.97 -10.91
C ASN A 624 39.69 18.66 -10.40
N PHE A 625 39.03 19.50 -11.21
CA PHE A 625 37.71 20.04 -10.88
C PHE A 625 36.65 18.92 -10.78
N MET A 626 36.59 18.03 -11.78
CA MET A 626 35.63 16.92 -11.81
C MET A 626 35.84 15.94 -10.63
N ALA A 627 37.09 15.62 -10.32
CA ALA A 627 37.52 14.86 -9.15
C ALA A 627 37.09 15.45 -7.79
N ASN A 628 36.77 16.75 -7.73
CA ASN A 628 36.28 17.45 -6.53
C ASN A 628 34.76 17.69 -6.52
N VAL A 629 34.09 17.52 -7.66
CA VAL A 629 32.64 17.72 -7.84
C VAL A 629 31.90 16.38 -7.76
N LEU A 630 32.32 15.37 -8.51
CA LEU A 630 31.62 14.10 -8.63
C LEU A 630 31.41 13.37 -7.28
N PRO A 631 32.41 13.30 -6.35
CA PRO A 631 32.19 12.70 -5.03
C PRO A 631 31.10 13.36 -4.19
N LYS A 632 30.68 14.59 -4.51
CA LYS A 632 29.59 15.30 -3.81
C LYS A 632 28.21 15.06 -4.43
N LEU A 633 28.17 14.42 -5.61
CA LEU A 633 26.94 14.12 -6.36
C LEU A 633 26.61 12.62 -6.37
N CYS A 634 27.54 11.77 -5.94
CA CYS A 634 27.36 10.32 -5.88
C CYS A 634 26.52 9.87 -4.70
N ALA A 635 25.84 8.74 -4.85
CA ALA A 635 25.16 8.06 -3.76
C ALA A 635 26.16 7.28 -2.88
N PRO A 636 25.95 7.16 -1.55
CA PRO A 636 26.93 6.59 -0.61
C PRO A 636 27.42 5.18 -0.92
N PHE A 637 26.65 4.39 -1.69
CA PHE A 637 27.03 3.03 -2.06
C PHE A 637 28.14 2.99 -3.13
N ARG A 638 28.34 4.07 -3.91
CA ARG A 638 29.40 4.18 -4.91
C ARG A 638 30.65 4.91 -4.43
N ASP A 639 30.67 5.42 -3.21
CA ASP A 639 31.80 6.16 -2.62
C ASP A 639 33.16 5.45 -2.81
N GLN A 640 33.19 4.13 -2.86
CA GLN A 640 34.43 3.36 -3.06
C GLN A 640 34.92 3.40 -4.51
N GLU A 641 34.03 3.17 -5.49
CA GLU A 641 34.33 3.25 -6.92
C GLU A 641 34.78 4.67 -7.30
N VAL A 642 34.07 5.67 -6.76
CA VAL A 642 34.35 7.09 -6.98
C VAL A 642 35.73 7.48 -6.44
N LYS A 643 36.15 6.94 -5.29
CA LYS A 643 37.48 7.20 -4.71
C LYS A 643 38.59 6.63 -5.59
N THR A 644 38.49 5.36 -5.97
CA THR A 644 39.47 4.72 -6.86
C THR A 644 39.59 5.48 -8.18
N TRP A 645 38.47 5.87 -8.80
CA TRP A 645 38.48 6.69 -10.02
C TRP A 645 39.02 8.12 -9.80
N THR A 646 38.75 8.74 -8.65
CA THR A 646 39.29 10.05 -8.27
C THR A 646 40.81 10.00 -8.06
N GLU A 647 41.34 8.89 -7.55
CA GLU A 647 42.77 8.62 -7.42
C GLU A 647 43.40 8.39 -8.80
N GLU A 648 42.78 7.60 -9.68
CA GLU A 648 43.22 7.41 -11.07
C GLU A 648 43.27 8.71 -11.89
N LEU A 649 42.28 9.60 -11.76
CA LEU A 649 42.31 10.91 -12.43
C LEU A 649 43.49 11.78 -11.98
N ARG A 650 43.81 11.75 -10.68
CA ARG A 650 44.86 12.56 -10.04
C ARG A 650 46.27 12.02 -10.27
N ASN A 651 46.41 10.75 -10.64
CA ASN A 651 47.69 10.16 -11.01
C ASN A 651 48.11 10.63 -12.41
N ASP A 652 49.23 11.34 -12.53
CA ASP A 652 49.85 11.64 -13.81
C ASP A 652 50.76 10.48 -14.25
N GLU A 653 50.18 9.54 -15.01
CA GLU A 653 50.97 8.48 -15.66
C GLU A 653 51.80 9.08 -16.81
N SER A 654 53.12 8.88 -16.74
CA SER A 654 54.12 9.52 -17.61
C SER A 654 54.26 8.84 -18.98
N GLY A 655 53.13 8.55 -19.63
CA GLY A 655 53.03 7.92 -20.94
C GLY A 655 52.59 8.89 -22.06
N ASP A 656 52.10 8.34 -23.18
CA ASP A 656 51.56 9.08 -24.33
C ASP A 656 50.44 10.04 -23.88
N GLU A 657 50.77 11.33 -23.72
CA GLU A 657 49.93 12.34 -23.03
C GLU A 657 48.53 12.47 -23.66
N LEU A 658 48.45 12.35 -24.99
CA LEU A 658 47.18 12.40 -25.73
C LEU A 658 46.33 11.16 -25.46
N GLY A 659 46.92 9.97 -25.49
CA GLY A 659 46.23 8.71 -25.22
C GLY A 659 45.71 8.63 -23.79
N ALA A 660 46.54 9.00 -22.81
CA ALA A 660 46.16 9.04 -21.39
C ALA A 660 45.05 10.06 -21.11
N MET A 661 45.05 11.22 -21.76
CA MET A 661 44.00 12.23 -21.63
C MET A 661 42.65 11.74 -22.18
N ILE A 662 42.64 11.09 -23.36
CA ILE A 662 41.43 10.54 -23.98
C ILE A 662 40.86 9.39 -23.13
N GLU A 663 41.71 8.53 -22.57
CA GLU A 663 41.27 7.45 -21.66
C GLU A 663 40.67 8.00 -20.35
N LYS A 664 41.28 9.03 -19.75
CA LYS A 664 40.69 9.73 -18.60
C LYS A 664 39.32 10.35 -18.93
N LEU A 665 39.14 10.84 -20.16
CA LEU A 665 37.88 11.41 -20.64
C LEU A 665 36.80 10.34 -20.91
N PHE A 666 37.18 9.19 -21.48
CA PHE A 666 36.32 8.01 -21.64
C PHE A 666 35.76 7.57 -20.29
N LYS A 667 36.65 7.38 -19.30
CA LYS A 667 36.26 7.01 -17.92
C LYS A 667 35.34 8.06 -17.29
N LEU A 668 35.59 9.35 -17.52
CA LEU A 668 34.71 10.43 -17.05
C LEU A 668 33.30 10.34 -17.66
N LEU A 669 33.18 10.20 -18.98
CA LEU A 669 31.88 10.11 -19.66
C LEU A 669 31.08 8.90 -19.18
N ARG A 670 31.73 7.73 -19.06
CA ARG A 670 31.14 6.53 -18.47
C ARG A 670 30.66 6.78 -17.04
N MET A 671 31.45 7.46 -16.23
CA MET A 671 31.09 7.75 -14.83
C MET A 671 29.88 8.69 -14.74
N VAL A 672 29.81 9.72 -15.57
CA VAL A 672 28.69 10.69 -15.61
C VAL A 672 27.39 10.02 -16.09
N ASP A 673 27.45 9.09 -17.06
CA ASP A 673 26.28 8.25 -17.44
C ASP A 673 25.77 7.42 -16.27
N VAL A 674 26.69 6.74 -15.60
CA VAL A 674 26.40 5.81 -14.49
C VAL A 674 25.82 6.59 -13.29
N LEU A 675 26.26 7.83 -13.06
CA LEU A 675 25.65 8.82 -12.15
C LEU A 675 24.26 9.29 -12.59
N SER A 676 24.05 9.56 -13.89
CA SER A 676 22.73 9.96 -14.42
C SER A 676 21.70 8.84 -14.24
N LEU A 677 22.12 7.58 -14.39
CA LEU A 677 21.29 6.39 -14.20
C LEU A 677 20.93 6.18 -12.72
N ASP A 678 21.88 6.43 -11.80
CA ASP A 678 21.61 6.49 -10.35
C ASP A 678 20.61 7.58 -9.99
N TYR A 679 20.76 8.77 -10.56
CA TYR A 679 19.86 9.88 -10.29
C TYR A 679 18.44 9.56 -10.76
N SER A 680 18.27 9.02 -11.97
CA SER A 680 16.97 8.56 -12.47
C SER A 680 16.35 7.51 -11.54
N ASN A 681 17.15 6.51 -11.10
CA ASN A 681 16.69 5.50 -10.15
C ASN A 681 16.33 6.07 -8.77
N PHE A 682 17.07 7.06 -8.27
CA PHE A 682 16.75 7.77 -7.03
C PHE A 682 15.43 8.55 -7.13
N MET A 683 15.22 9.27 -8.24
CA MET A 683 13.98 10.00 -8.50
C MET A 683 12.78 9.05 -8.61
N ILE A 684 12.94 7.90 -9.30
CA ILE A 684 11.95 6.82 -9.35
C ILE A 684 11.64 6.30 -7.95
N MET A 685 12.64 5.97 -7.13
CA MET A 685 12.43 5.47 -5.77
C MET A 685 11.75 6.50 -4.84
N ASN A 686 12.01 7.80 -5.05
CA ASN A 686 11.35 8.87 -4.30
C ASN A 686 9.87 9.05 -4.71
N ALA A 687 9.54 8.86 -5.99
CA ALA A 687 8.18 8.92 -6.52
C ALA A 687 7.39 7.60 -6.36
N ALA A 688 8.06 6.46 -6.17
CA ALA A 688 7.44 5.15 -6.10
C ALA A 688 6.22 5.03 -5.16
N PRO A 689 6.20 5.62 -3.94
CA PRO A 689 5.04 5.49 -3.05
C PRO A 689 3.74 6.06 -3.63
N THR A 690 3.80 7.23 -4.28
CA THR A 690 2.62 7.86 -4.90
C THR A 690 2.25 7.16 -6.21
N LEU A 691 3.25 6.85 -7.05
CA LEU A 691 3.04 6.13 -8.31
C LEU A 691 2.42 4.74 -8.12
N ILE A 692 2.82 4.00 -7.08
CA ILE A 692 2.23 2.69 -6.75
C ILE A 692 0.79 2.86 -6.26
N GLN A 693 0.50 3.86 -5.42
CA GLN A 693 -0.85 4.11 -4.88
C GLN A 693 -1.86 4.43 -6.00
N GLU A 694 -1.46 5.21 -7.00
CA GLU A 694 -2.35 5.67 -8.08
C GLU A 694 -2.28 4.83 -9.36
N SER A 695 -1.35 3.86 -9.43
CA SER A 695 -1.06 3.00 -10.59
C SER A 695 -2.30 2.47 -11.32
N ALA A 696 -3.22 1.80 -10.59
CA ALA A 696 -4.44 1.23 -11.18
C ALA A 696 -5.37 2.32 -11.75
N GLY A 697 -5.49 3.47 -11.09
CA GLY A 697 -6.31 4.60 -11.56
C GLY A 697 -5.66 5.38 -12.71
N TYR A 698 -4.33 5.32 -12.85
CA TYR A 698 -3.63 5.82 -14.03
C TYR A 698 -3.87 4.91 -15.23
N GLU A 699 -3.61 3.61 -15.07
CA GLU A 699 -3.75 2.61 -16.13
C GLU A 699 -5.20 2.55 -16.64
N GLN A 700 -6.19 2.61 -15.74
CA GLN A 700 -7.61 2.71 -16.12
C GLN A 700 -7.91 3.90 -17.05
N ARG A 701 -7.36 5.08 -16.77
CA ARG A 701 -7.58 6.29 -17.59
C ARG A 701 -6.85 6.20 -18.92
N MET A 702 -5.60 5.73 -18.92
CA MET A 702 -4.82 5.56 -20.15
C MET A 702 -5.43 4.50 -21.08
N PHE A 703 -5.81 3.34 -20.55
CA PHE A 703 -6.45 2.28 -21.33
C PHE A 703 -7.83 2.71 -21.88
N ALA A 704 -8.64 3.44 -21.09
CA ALA A 704 -9.90 4.00 -21.60
C ALA A 704 -9.67 5.00 -22.74
N ARG A 705 -8.69 5.90 -22.60
CA ARG A 705 -8.33 6.86 -23.65
C ARG A 705 -7.88 6.16 -24.93
N ASP A 706 -7.08 5.11 -24.84
CA ASP A 706 -6.62 4.35 -26.02
C ASP A 706 -7.75 3.56 -26.69
N LEU A 707 -8.72 3.07 -25.91
CA LEU A 707 -9.93 2.40 -26.38
C LEU A 707 -10.89 3.39 -27.07
N GLU A 708 -11.11 4.56 -26.48
CA GLU A 708 -11.91 5.67 -27.05
C GLU A 708 -11.27 6.24 -28.34
N ALA A 709 -9.95 6.29 -28.39
CA ALA A 709 -9.19 6.70 -29.58
C ALA A 709 -9.11 5.62 -30.67
N GLY A 710 -9.59 4.39 -30.41
CA GLY A 710 -9.52 3.27 -31.34
C GLY A 710 -8.10 2.74 -31.60
N VAL A 711 -7.15 3.05 -30.73
CA VAL A 711 -5.76 2.54 -30.79
C VAL A 711 -5.71 1.09 -30.33
N ILE A 712 -6.59 0.72 -29.39
CA ILE A 712 -6.69 -0.61 -28.79
C ILE A 712 -8.12 -1.14 -28.97
N SER A 713 -8.27 -2.42 -29.33
CA SER A 713 -9.54 -3.15 -29.33
C SER A 713 -9.68 -4.04 -28.09
N LEU A 714 -10.85 -4.65 -27.90
CA LEU A 714 -11.08 -5.66 -26.85
C LEU A 714 -11.32 -7.07 -27.43
N ASP A 715 -11.13 -7.25 -28.74
CA ASP A 715 -11.49 -8.48 -29.45
C ASP A 715 -10.65 -9.68 -29.02
N GLN A 716 -9.35 -9.49 -28.76
CA GLN A 716 -8.47 -10.57 -28.31
C GLN A 716 -8.77 -10.91 -26.86
N THR A 717 -8.98 -9.90 -26.01
CA THR A 717 -9.40 -10.04 -24.61
C THR A 717 -10.72 -10.79 -24.47
N GLN A 718 -11.72 -10.47 -25.30
CA GLN A 718 -12.99 -11.21 -25.35
C GLN A 718 -12.79 -12.67 -25.76
N ARG A 719 -12.09 -12.94 -26.87
CA ARG A 719 -11.83 -14.32 -27.33
C ARG A 719 -11.09 -15.15 -26.28
N TRP A 720 -10.08 -14.56 -25.66
CA TRP A 720 -9.29 -15.15 -24.57
C TRP A 720 -10.16 -15.50 -23.36
N TRP A 721 -11.02 -14.57 -22.92
CA TRP A 721 -11.98 -14.79 -21.84
C TRP A 721 -12.98 -15.90 -22.17
N HIS A 722 -13.57 -15.88 -23.37
CA HIS A 722 -14.52 -16.90 -23.82
C HIS A 722 -13.89 -18.30 -23.89
N GLN A 723 -12.64 -18.41 -24.38
CA GLN A 723 -11.93 -19.68 -24.43
C GLN A 723 -11.70 -20.26 -23.02
N ALA A 724 -11.27 -19.42 -22.07
CA ALA A 724 -11.07 -19.84 -20.68
C ALA A 724 -12.39 -20.21 -19.97
N ARG A 725 -13.45 -19.42 -20.16
CA ARG A 725 -14.79 -19.71 -19.63
C ARG A 725 -15.31 -21.03 -20.19
N SER A 726 -15.22 -21.23 -21.51
CA SER A 726 -15.64 -22.48 -22.17
C SER A 726 -14.88 -23.71 -21.63
N ALA A 727 -13.57 -23.61 -21.45
CA ALA A 727 -12.76 -24.68 -20.88
C ALA A 727 -13.17 -25.02 -19.43
N LEU A 728 -13.37 -24.01 -18.57
CA LEU A 728 -13.80 -24.20 -17.19
C LEU A 728 -15.23 -24.71 -17.07
N THR A 729 -16.16 -24.26 -17.92
CA THR A 729 -17.53 -24.78 -17.98
C THR A 729 -17.53 -26.23 -18.45
N SER A 730 -16.79 -26.57 -19.51
CA SER A 730 -16.64 -27.97 -19.98
C SER A 730 -16.07 -28.90 -18.91
N GLU A 731 -15.16 -28.39 -18.08
CA GLU A 731 -14.57 -29.14 -16.95
C GLU A 731 -15.51 -29.22 -15.73
N ALA A 732 -16.43 -28.26 -15.57
CA ALA A 732 -17.51 -28.34 -14.59
C ALA A 732 -18.60 -29.34 -15.02
N ASP A 733 -19.08 -29.27 -16.27
CA ASP A 733 -20.03 -30.23 -16.86
C ASP A 733 -19.48 -31.67 -16.82
N ARG A 734 -18.15 -31.86 -16.87
CA ARG A 734 -17.48 -33.16 -16.66
C ARG A 734 -17.54 -33.70 -15.23
N ARG A 735 -17.67 -32.83 -14.23
CA ARG A 735 -17.73 -33.19 -12.80
C ARG A 735 -19.17 -33.35 -12.31
N ASP A 736 -20.12 -32.73 -13.01
CA ASP A 736 -21.56 -32.87 -12.81
C ASP A 736 -22.22 -33.59 -14.01
N PRO A 737 -22.06 -34.92 -14.14
CA PRO A 737 -22.72 -35.70 -15.19
C PRO A 737 -24.24 -35.83 -14.98
N GLU A 738 -24.78 -35.41 -13.84
CA GLU A 738 -26.23 -35.40 -13.56
C GLU A 738 -26.90 -34.08 -13.99
N GLY A 739 -26.11 -33.04 -14.30
CA GLY A 739 -26.58 -31.78 -14.88
C GLY A 739 -27.35 -30.89 -13.89
N VAL A 740 -27.15 -31.09 -12.59
CA VAL A 740 -27.84 -30.38 -11.50
C VAL A 740 -27.43 -28.90 -11.43
N ARG A 741 -26.23 -28.56 -11.92
CA ARG A 741 -25.69 -27.20 -12.10
C ARG A 741 -25.82 -26.33 -10.85
N HIS A 742 -25.21 -26.77 -9.75
CA HIS A 742 -25.19 -25.97 -8.52
C HIS A 742 -24.51 -24.60 -8.75
N PRO A 743 -25.03 -23.51 -8.15
CA PRO A 743 -24.42 -22.18 -8.27
C PRO A 743 -22.96 -22.09 -7.82
N SER A 744 -22.50 -23.02 -6.96
CA SER A 744 -21.10 -23.15 -6.53
C SER A 744 -20.15 -23.63 -7.63
N ASP A 745 -20.66 -24.31 -8.66
CA ASP A 745 -19.86 -24.88 -9.74
C ASP A 745 -19.66 -23.91 -10.91
N ARG A 746 -20.44 -22.81 -10.93
CA ARG A 746 -20.26 -21.71 -11.88
C ARG A 746 -18.88 -21.05 -11.65
N PRO A 747 -17.98 -21.03 -12.65
CA PRO A 747 -16.67 -20.40 -12.48
C PRO A 747 -16.82 -18.89 -12.22
N SER A 748 -16.24 -18.40 -11.12
CA SER A 748 -16.23 -16.96 -10.82
C SER A 748 -15.33 -16.19 -11.81
N PRO A 749 -15.58 -14.90 -12.07
CA PRO A 749 -14.76 -14.09 -12.99
C PRO A 749 -13.26 -14.14 -12.65
N ASN A 750 -12.90 -14.02 -11.37
CA ASN A 750 -11.52 -14.17 -10.89
C ASN A 750 -10.90 -15.54 -11.21
N LYS A 751 -11.68 -16.62 -11.19
CA LYS A 751 -11.22 -17.98 -11.53
C LYS A 751 -11.08 -18.17 -13.04
N ILE A 752 -11.97 -17.57 -13.83
CA ILE A 752 -11.86 -17.51 -15.30
C ILE A 752 -10.57 -16.78 -15.67
N TYR A 753 -10.36 -15.58 -15.12
CA TYR A 753 -9.14 -14.79 -15.33
C TYR A 753 -7.87 -15.55 -14.92
N THR A 754 -7.85 -16.15 -13.71
CA THR A 754 -6.68 -16.90 -13.22
C THR A 754 -6.35 -18.07 -14.14
N HIS A 755 -7.34 -18.85 -14.57
CA HIS A 755 -7.15 -19.94 -15.54
C HIS A 755 -6.63 -19.42 -16.89
N ALA A 756 -7.20 -18.33 -17.40
CA ALA A 756 -6.81 -17.72 -18.67
C ALA A 756 -5.37 -17.22 -18.64
N LEU A 757 -4.95 -16.57 -17.54
CA LEU A 757 -3.58 -16.11 -17.32
C LEU A 757 -2.58 -17.27 -17.26
N ILE A 758 -2.94 -18.37 -16.60
CA ILE A 758 -2.09 -19.58 -16.55
C ILE A 758 -2.00 -20.26 -17.92
N GLU A 759 -3.09 -20.29 -18.70
CA GLU A 759 -3.05 -20.81 -20.07
C GLU A 759 -2.09 -19.99 -20.95
N THR A 760 -2.15 -18.66 -20.89
CA THR A 760 -1.23 -17.78 -21.63
C THR A 760 0.23 -17.87 -21.13
N ALA A 761 0.44 -17.96 -19.82
CA ALA A 761 1.78 -18.03 -19.23
C ALA A 761 2.45 -19.40 -19.43
N ILE A 762 1.68 -20.48 -19.35
CA ILE A 762 2.16 -21.87 -19.34
C ILE A 762 1.42 -22.67 -20.45
N SER A 763 1.50 -22.16 -21.68
CA SER A 763 1.03 -22.87 -22.87
C SER A 763 2.11 -23.81 -23.44
N GLN A 764 1.67 -24.83 -24.17
CA GLN A 764 2.55 -25.69 -24.99
C GLN A 764 2.76 -25.14 -26.41
N SER A 765 2.05 -24.07 -26.77
CA SER A 765 1.98 -23.52 -28.14
C SER A 765 2.92 -22.33 -28.32
N GLU A 766 3.25 -22.04 -29.58
CA GLU A 766 4.22 -21.03 -30.03
C GLU A 766 4.03 -19.67 -29.34
N LEU A 767 5.15 -18.96 -29.17
CA LEU A 767 5.21 -17.71 -28.41
C LEU A 767 4.46 -16.55 -29.08
N ASP A 768 4.38 -16.53 -30.42
CA ASP A 768 3.80 -15.43 -31.19
C ASP A 768 2.48 -15.80 -31.91
N ALA A 769 2.05 -17.05 -31.87
CA ALA A 769 0.78 -17.51 -32.48
C ALA A 769 -0.45 -17.30 -31.58
N ILE A 770 -0.26 -17.05 -30.28
CA ILE A 770 -1.34 -16.70 -29.37
C ILE A 770 -1.45 -15.17 -29.32
N PRO A 771 -2.57 -14.57 -29.78
CA PRO A 771 -2.83 -13.15 -29.53
C PRO A 771 -2.88 -12.92 -28.02
N PHE A 772 -1.95 -12.12 -27.50
CA PHE A 772 -1.99 -11.68 -26.11
C PHE A 772 -3.21 -10.76 -25.93
N PRO A 773 -4.01 -10.92 -24.86
CA PRO A 773 -5.14 -10.03 -24.63
C PRO A 773 -4.61 -8.60 -24.44
N GLU A 774 -5.32 -7.63 -25.00
CA GLU A 774 -4.84 -6.25 -25.09
C GLU A 774 -4.50 -5.65 -23.71
N THR A 775 -5.21 -6.08 -22.66
CA THR A 775 -4.96 -5.76 -21.24
C THR A 775 -3.57 -6.18 -20.74
N LEU A 776 -3.02 -7.31 -21.19
CA LEU A 776 -1.72 -7.84 -20.75
C LEU A 776 -0.55 -7.43 -21.65
N THR A 777 -0.74 -6.45 -22.55
CA THR A 777 0.27 -6.02 -23.52
C THR A 777 1.57 -5.59 -22.85
N LEU A 778 1.50 -4.91 -21.70
CA LEU A 778 2.67 -4.48 -20.92
C LEU A 778 3.45 -5.65 -20.30
N ASP A 779 2.79 -6.78 -20.02
CA ASP A 779 3.40 -7.96 -19.39
C ASP A 779 3.86 -9.04 -20.38
N THR A 780 3.69 -8.82 -21.69
CA THR A 780 4.03 -9.80 -22.75
C THR A 780 5.43 -10.41 -22.56
N ASP A 781 6.47 -9.58 -22.36
CA ASP A 781 7.84 -10.07 -22.16
C ASP A 781 8.05 -10.79 -20.82
N ARG A 782 7.29 -10.43 -19.78
CA ARG A 782 7.32 -11.13 -18.50
C ARG A 782 6.70 -12.52 -18.63
N LEU A 783 5.57 -12.62 -19.33
CA LEU A 783 4.88 -13.87 -19.62
C LEU A 783 5.71 -14.78 -20.55
N ARG A 784 6.40 -14.23 -21.56
CA ARG A 784 7.39 -14.96 -22.37
C ARG A 784 8.51 -15.55 -21.50
N LYS A 785 9.11 -14.76 -20.60
CA LYS A 785 10.13 -15.24 -19.65
C LYS A 785 9.60 -16.34 -18.73
N VAL A 786 8.37 -16.22 -18.23
CA VAL A 786 7.71 -17.28 -17.44
C VAL A 786 7.54 -18.56 -18.26
N ARG A 787 7.09 -18.47 -19.52
CA ARG A 787 6.92 -19.64 -20.41
C ARG A 787 8.26 -20.33 -20.68
N THR A 788 9.30 -19.59 -21.04
CA THR A 788 10.66 -20.14 -21.24
C THR A 788 11.19 -20.81 -19.98
N ASN A 789 10.97 -20.22 -18.79
CA ASN A 789 11.35 -20.84 -17.53
C ASN A 789 10.54 -22.12 -17.24
N ALA A 790 9.22 -22.15 -17.53
CA ALA A 790 8.39 -23.33 -17.36
C ALA A 790 8.82 -24.49 -18.29
N ILE A 791 9.15 -24.18 -19.55
CA ILE A 791 9.74 -25.13 -20.51
C ILE A 791 11.09 -25.64 -19.98
N ARG A 792 11.99 -24.76 -19.52
CA ARG A 792 13.29 -25.15 -18.96
C ARG A 792 13.15 -26.06 -17.73
N ILE A 793 12.21 -25.77 -16.83
CA ILE A 793 11.89 -26.63 -15.66
C ILE A 793 11.40 -28.01 -16.13
N ALA A 794 10.47 -28.07 -17.08
CA ALA A 794 9.95 -29.34 -17.59
C ALA A 794 11.03 -30.18 -18.30
N VAL A 795 11.91 -29.55 -19.08
CA VAL A 795 13.01 -30.20 -19.80
C VAL A 795 14.07 -30.75 -18.84
N VAL A 796 14.59 -29.93 -17.91
CA VAL A 796 15.61 -30.42 -16.95
C VAL A 796 14.98 -31.42 -15.99
N GLY A 797 13.74 -31.22 -15.56
CA GLY A 797 12.96 -32.21 -14.79
C GLY A 797 12.83 -33.55 -15.52
N ALA A 798 12.53 -33.53 -16.83
CA ALA A 798 12.45 -34.74 -17.64
C ALA A 798 13.80 -35.46 -17.74
N ILE A 799 14.89 -34.73 -17.99
CA ILE A 799 16.26 -35.28 -18.07
C ILE A 799 16.65 -35.94 -16.75
N LEU A 800 16.42 -35.27 -15.62
CA LEU A 800 16.74 -35.82 -14.30
C LEU A 800 15.87 -37.02 -13.98
N LEU A 801 14.57 -36.98 -14.30
CA LEU A 801 13.64 -38.08 -14.06
C LEU A 801 13.98 -39.32 -14.91
N THR A 802 14.24 -39.18 -16.22
CA THR A 802 14.64 -40.30 -17.08
C THR A 802 15.98 -40.89 -16.65
N THR A 803 16.96 -40.05 -16.32
CA THR A 803 18.29 -40.51 -15.87
C THR A 803 18.21 -41.25 -14.52
N LYS A 804 17.43 -40.73 -13.55
CA LYS A 804 17.16 -41.42 -12.28
C LYS A 804 16.51 -42.80 -12.49
N ASN A 805 15.49 -42.87 -13.34
CA ASN A 805 14.78 -44.11 -13.66
C ASN A 805 15.69 -45.13 -14.36
N LEU A 806 16.49 -44.71 -15.34
CA LEU A 806 17.44 -45.58 -16.05
C LEU A 806 18.55 -46.10 -15.14
N LEU A 807 18.97 -45.32 -14.13
CA LEU A 807 19.93 -45.74 -13.10
C LEU A 807 19.28 -46.44 -11.89
N LYS A 808 17.97 -46.72 -11.93
CA LYS A 808 17.19 -47.35 -10.84
C LYS A 808 17.38 -46.67 -9.48
N ARG A 809 17.59 -45.35 -9.46
CA ARG A 809 17.72 -44.57 -8.22
C ARG A 809 16.36 -44.05 -7.77
N ASP A 810 16.26 -43.68 -6.48
CA ASP A 810 15.04 -43.05 -5.96
C ASP A 810 14.75 -41.74 -6.71
N VAL A 811 13.56 -41.66 -7.31
CA VAL A 811 13.02 -40.48 -7.99
C VAL A 811 12.99 -39.26 -7.06
N ARG A 812 12.79 -39.47 -5.75
CA ARG A 812 12.74 -38.43 -4.72
C ARG A 812 14.12 -37.92 -4.30
N SER A 813 15.21 -38.58 -4.70
CA SER A 813 16.57 -38.09 -4.45
C SER A 813 16.80 -36.76 -5.16
N GLN A 814 17.31 -35.75 -4.45
CA GLN A 814 17.46 -34.38 -4.98
C GLN A 814 18.82 -34.19 -5.65
N TRP A 815 18.84 -34.02 -6.97
CA TRP A 815 20.05 -33.81 -7.78
C TRP A 815 20.26 -32.31 -8.01
N LYS A 816 20.42 -31.57 -6.92
CA LYS A 816 20.46 -30.09 -6.91
C LYS A 816 21.69 -29.53 -7.63
N SER A 817 22.85 -30.16 -7.50
CA SER A 817 24.09 -29.76 -8.18
C SER A 817 23.95 -29.89 -9.70
N GLU A 818 23.36 -30.99 -10.14
CA GLU A 818 23.16 -31.34 -11.55
C GLU A 818 22.09 -30.44 -12.16
N ALA A 819 20.97 -30.25 -11.46
CA ALA A 819 19.91 -29.31 -11.84
C ALA A 819 20.42 -27.88 -11.98
N THR A 820 21.27 -27.41 -11.06
CA THR A 820 21.84 -26.05 -11.09
C THR A 820 22.80 -25.88 -12.28
N ARG A 821 23.63 -26.88 -12.57
CA ARG A 821 24.55 -26.87 -13.73
C ARG A 821 23.80 -26.92 -15.06
N LEU A 822 22.79 -27.79 -15.17
CA LEU A 822 21.92 -27.86 -16.35
C LEU A 822 21.09 -26.58 -16.55
N TRP A 823 20.64 -25.96 -15.46
CA TRP A 823 19.96 -24.67 -15.50
C TRP A 823 20.89 -23.56 -16.01
N ALA A 824 22.13 -23.49 -15.50
CA ALA A 824 23.12 -22.52 -15.94
C ALA A 824 23.46 -22.67 -17.43
N LEU A 825 23.72 -23.90 -17.89
CA LEU A 825 23.97 -24.19 -19.31
C LEU A 825 22.82 -23.68 -20.20
N LEU A 826 21.58 -24.02 -19.86
CA LEU A 826 20.38 -23.62 -20.60
C LEU A 826 19.96 -22.16 -20.38
N ALA A 827 20.64 -21.42 -19.49
CA ALA A 827 20.44 -19.98 -19.31
C ALA A 827 21.29 -19.17 -20.28
N THR A 828 22.48 -19.68 -20.66
CA THR A 828 23.38 -19.06 -21.64
C THR A 828 23.24 -19.61 -23.06
N GLU A 829 22.93 -20.89 -23.23
CA GLU A 829 22.86 -21.55 -24.55
C GLU A 829 21.41 -21.82 -24.98
N THR A 830 21.15 -21.70 -26.29
CA THR A 830 19.89 -22.12 -26.93
C THR A 830 19.82 -23.64 -27.06
N PHE A 831 18.61 -24.19 -27.11
CA PHE A 831 18.40 -25.65 -27.21
C PHE A 831 18.93 -26.26 -28.52
N ASN A 832 18.92 -25.49 -29.61
CA ASN A 832 19.57 -25.84 -30.88
C ASN A 832 20.85 -25.01 -31.04
N THR A 833 22.00 -25.64 -30.85
CA THR A 833 23.32 -25.06 -31.14
C THR A 833 24.05 -26.02 -32.07
N THR A 834 24.48 -25.54 -33.24
CA THR A 834 25.17 -26.33 -34.27
C THR A 834 26.68 -26.41 -34.07
N GLU A 835 27.23 -25.67 -33.11
CA GLU A 835 28.64 -25.75 -32.72
C GLU A 835 28.90 -27.03 -31.91
N GLU A 836 29.97 -27.77 -32.25
CA GLU A 836 30.41 -28.91 -31.46
C GLU A 836 31.33 -28.48 -30.30
N PRO A 837 31.16 -29.02 -29.07
CA PRO A 837 30.12 -29.96 -28.66
C PRO A 837 28.75 -29.28 -28.51
N THR A 838 27.71 -29.91 -29.06
CA THR A 838 26.33 -29.45 -28.99
C THR A 838 25.86 -29.27 -27.55
N THR A 839 24.88 -28.38 -27.32
CA THR A 839 24.30 -28.14 -25.99
C THR A 839 23.75 -29.44 -25.35
N ALA A 840 23.25 -30.39 -26.16
CA ALA A 840 22.85 -31.72 -25.70
C ALA A 840 24.03 -32.58 -25.20
N GLN A 841 25.18 -32.57 -25.90
CA GLN A 841 26.41 -33.24 -25.46
C GLN A 841 27.00 -32.57 -24.20
N LYS A 842 26.98 -31.24 -24.10
CA LYS A 842 27.36 -30.50 -22.88
C LYS A 842 26.49 -30.87 -21.69
N ALA A 843 25.16 -30.94 -21.87
CA ALA A 843 24.21 -31.39 -20.86
C ALA A 843 24.45 -32.86 -20.43
N PHE A 844 24.74 -33.74 -21.39
CA PHE A 844 25.11 -35.13 -21.10
C PHE A 844 26.41 -35.24 -20.28
N SER A 845 27.44 -34.45 -20.63
CA SER A 845 28.73 -34.43 -19.91
C SER A 845 28.57 -34.03 -18.43
N ILE A 846 27.65 -33.12 -18.12
CA ILE A 846 27.31 -32.75 -16.72
C ILE A 846 26.79 -33.97 -15.93
N LEU A 847 26.01 -34.85 -16.55
CA LEU A 847 25.48 -36.06 -15.92
C LEU A 847 26.51 -37.20 -15.85
N GLU A 848 27.32 -37.35 -16.90
CA GLU A 848 28.40 -38.36 -16.95
C GLU A 848 29.50 -38.08 -15.93
N THR A 849 29.88 -36.81 -15.73
CA THR A 849 30.85 -36.42 -14.71
C THR A 849 30.30 -36.54 -13.28
N ALA A 850 28.98 -36.41 -13.09
CA ALA A 850 28.35 -36.61 -11.79
C ALA A 850 28.16 -38.10 -11.45
N HIS A 851 27.91 -38.96 -12.44
CA HIS A 851 27.46 -40.34 -12.22
C HIS A 851 28.09 -41.36 -13.18
N ASN A 852 28.66 -42.43 -12.62
CA ASN A 852 29.06 -43.60 -13.39
C ASN A 852 27.82 -44.27 -14.02
N MET A 853 27.78 -44.34 -15.35
CA MET A 853 26.72 -44.94 -16.15
C MET A 853 27.26 -46.07 -17.05
N PRO A 854 26.56 -47.21 -17.19
CA PRO A 854 26.89 -48.23 -18.19
C PRO A 854 26.83 -47.68 -19.62
N ALA A 855 27.64 -48.20 -20.54
CA ALA A 855 27.63 -47.81 -21.96
C ALA A 855 26.23 -47.77 -22.64
N PRO A 856 25.33 -48.77 -22.48
CA PRO A 856 23.98 -48.69 -23.05
C PRO A 856 23.10 -47.62 -22.38
N THR A 857 23.36 -47.28 -21.11
CA THR A 857 22.67 -46.18 -20.43
C THR A 857 23.16 -44.82 -20.93
N LYS A 858 24.48 -44.69 -21.21
CA LYS A 858 25.06 -43.45 -21.77
C LYS A 858 24.41 -43.07 -23.10
N SER A 859 24.33 -44.00 -24.05
CA SER A 859 23.69 -43.75 -25.35
C SER A 859 22.19 -43.50 -25.22
N ALA A 860 21.47 -44.22 -24.34
CA ALA A 860 20.06 -43.97 -24.07
C ALA A 860 19.81 -42.57 -23.50
N VAL A 861 20.57 -42.15 -22.49
CA VAL A 861 20.44 -40.81 -21.87
C VAL A 861 20.73 -39.72 -22.92
N LEU A 862 21.85 -39.80 -23.65
CA LEU A 862 22.19 -38.84 -24.70
C LEU A 862 21.08 -38.72 -25.76
N ASN A 863 20.58 -39.84 -26.27
CA ASN A 863 19.48 -39.85 -27.24
C ASN A 863 18.19 -39.22 -26.67
N THR A 864 17.88 -39.43 -25.39
CA THR A 864 16.73 -38.76 -24.75
C THR A 864 16.94 -37.26 -24.58
N ILE A 865 18.14 -36.80 -24.23
CA ILE A 865 18.46 -35.37 -24.09
C ILE A 865 18.32 -34.68 -25.45
N THR A 866 18.92 -35.23 -26.51
CA THR A 866 18.81 -34.67 -27.87
C THR A 866 17.35 -34.54 -28.33
N ARG A 867 16.52 -35.57 -28.07
CA ARG A 867 15.09 -35.55 -28.39
C ARG A 867 14.28 -34.55 -27.54
N PHE A 868 14.68 -34.33 -26.28
CA PHE A 868 14.03 -33.32 -25.43
C PHE A 868 14.43 -31.91 -25.84
N PHE A 869 15.70 -31.70 -26.24
CA PHE A 869 16.19 -30.40 -26.68
C PHE A 869 15.64 -30.01 -28.05
N SER A 870 15.46 -30.95 -28.99
CA SER A 870 14.79 -30.63 -30.26
C SER A 870 13.34 -30.19 -30.05
N GLN A 871 12.56 -30.89 -29.23
CA GLN A 871 11.17 -30.49 -28.89
C GLN A 871 11.12 -29.17 -28.10
N ALA A 872 12.12 -28.89 -27.27
CA ALA A 872 12.22 -27.61 -26.56
C ALA A 872 12.63 -26.45 -27.49
N ALA A 873 13.49 -26.71 -28.48
CA ALA A 873 13.85 -25.76 -29.52
C ALA A 873 12.62 -25.41 -30.36
N GLU A 874 11.88 -26.41 -30.86
CA GLU A 874 10.61 -26.23 -31.59
C GLU A 874 9.60 -25.39 -30.77
N ALA A 875 9.46 -25.68 -29.46
CA ALA A 875 8.56 -24.93 -28.57
C ALA A 875 9.04 -23.53 -28.18
N THR A 876 10.28 -23.14 -28.52
CA THR A 876 10.87 -21.81 -28.20
C THR A 876 11.28 -21.00 -29.42
N SER A 877 11.29 -21.58 -30.62
CA SER A 877 11.51 -20.88 -31.89
C SER A 877 10.20 -20.34 -32.49
N SER A 878 10.27 -19.17 -33.14
CA SER A 878 9.13 -18.46 -33.76
C SER A 878 8.94 -18.76 -35.25
N THR A 879 9.41 -19.91 -35.74
CA THR A 879 9.42 -20.23 -37.17
C THR A 879 8.07 -20.71 -37.68
N ASN A 880 7.25 -19.77 -38.18
CA ASN A 880 6.03 -19.92 -38.99
C ASN A 880 5.75 -21.33 -39.55
N SER A 881 5.14 -22.21 -38.73
CA SER A 881 4.54 -23.44 -39.22
C SER A 881 3.19 -23.64 -38.53
N GLY A 882 2.10 -23.58 -39.28
CA GLY A 882 0.72 -23.59 -38.75
C GLY A 882 0.28 -24.90 -38.06
N SER A 883 1.19 -25.81 -37.77
CA SER A 883 0.97 -26.97 -36.92
C SER A 883 1.21 -26.59 -35.46
N SER A 884 0.18 -26.72 -34.60
CA SER A 884 0.32 -26.56 -33.14
C SER A 884 1.45 -27.44 -32.59
N VAL A 885 2.65 -26.88 -32.44
CA VAL A 885 3.76 -27.52 -31.72
C VAL A 885 3.27 -27.88 -30.32
N ARG A 886 3.51 -29.12 -29.92
CA ARG A 886 3.18 -29.68 -28.59
C ARG A 886 4.24 -30.71 -28.25
N PHE A 887 4.56 -30.86 -26.98
CA PHE A 887 5.44 -31.96 -26.53
C PHE A 887 4.85 -33.31 -26.96
N THR A 888 5.52 -33.97 -27.91
CA THR A 888 5.12 -35.30 -28.40
C THR A 888 5.65 -36.39 -27.49
N ASP A 889 6.72 -36.12 -26.74
CA ASP A 889 7.18 -37.05 -25.70
C ASP A 889 6.23 -37.10 -24.48
N PRO A 890 5.83 -38.30 -24.02
CA PRO A 890 4.93 -38.44 -22.87
C PRO A 890 5.52 -37.95 -21.54
N VAL A 891 6.84 -38.02 -21.32
CA VAL A 891 7.48 -37.57 -20.06
C VAL A 891 7.45 -36.04 -19.97
N LEU A 892 7.89 -35.35 -21.03
CA LEU A 892 7.80 -33.88 -21.12
C LEU A 892 6.35 -33.41 -20.99
N LYS A 893 5.42 -34.01 -21.74
CA LYS A 893 4.00 -33.65 -21.70
C LYS A 893 3.38 -33.81 -20.32
N VAL A 894 3.65 -34.93 -19.62
CA VAL A 894 3.13 -35.17 -18.27
C VAL A 894 3.77 -34.24 -17.24
N LEU A 895 5.08 -33.98 -17.32
CA LEU A 895 5.76 -33.07 -16.40
C LEU A 895 5.30 -31.62 -16.57
N PHE A 896 5.18 -31.15 -17.82
CA PHE A 896 4.68 -29.80 -18.10
C PHE A 896 3.23 -29.63 -17.63
N GLN A 897 2.36 -30.62 -17.85
CA GLN A 897 0.99 -30.60 -17.34
C GLN A 897 0.94 -30.61 -15.80
N ARG A 898 1.78 -31.41 -15.14
CA ARG A 898 1.89 -31.42 -13.66
C ARG A 898 2.38 -30.08 -13.12
N LEU A 899 3.35 -29.44 -13.78
CA LEU A 899 3.84 -28.10 -13.43
C LEU A 899 2.70 -27.08 -13.54
N LYS A 900 1.97 -27.06 -14.66
CA LYS A 900 0.81 -26.18 -14.88
C LYS A 900 -0.28 -26.40 -13.82
N SER A 901 -0.67 -27.64 -13.53
CA SER A 901 -1.64 -27.96 -12.48
C SER A 901 -1.16 -27.57 -11.08
N HIS A 902 0.14 -27.67 -10.80
CA HIS A 902 0.72 -27.22 -9.53
C HIS A 902 0.64 -25.69 -9.38
N VAL A 903 0.96 -24.95 -10.44
CA VAL A 903 0.85 -23.49 -10.47
C VAL A 903 -0.61 -23.04 -10.33
N SER A 904 -1.56 -23.69 -11.02
CA SER A 904 -3.00 -23.43 -10.86
C SER A 904 -3.44 -23.65 -9.42
N ALA A 905 -3.18 -24.81 -8.83
CA ALA A 905 -3.56 -25.10 -7.45
C ALA A 905 -2.92 -24.17 -6.39
N ARG A 906 -1.85 -23.44 -6.75
CA ARG A 906 -1.22 -22.41 -5.91
C ARG A 906 -1.89 -21.05 -6.09
N LEU A 907 -2.26 -20.67 -7.32
CA LEU A 907 -2.91 -19.39 -7.64
C LEU A 907 -4.41 -19.38 -7.33
N ASP A 908 -5.09 -20.53 -7.48
CA ASP A 908 -6.51 -20.74 -7.16
C ASP A 908 -6.80 -20.69 -5.64
N ALA A 909 -5.77 -20.71 -4.79
CA ALA A 909 -5.91 -20.60 -3.34
C ALA A 909 -6.30 -19.17 -2.94
N GLN A 910 -7.58 -18.95 -2.65
CA GLN A 910 -8.11 -17.61 -2.37
C GLN A 910 -7.90 -17.19 -0.91
N THR A 911 -8.15 -18.07 0.05
CA THR A 911 -8.00 -17.72 1.47
C THR A 911 -6.56 -17.76 1.94
N SER A 912 -6.19 -16.94 2.93
CA SER A 912 -4.86 -16.96 3.54
C SER A 912 -4.48 -18.34 4.09
N ALA A 913 -5.44 -19.06 4.68
CA ALA A 913 -5.24 -20.42 5.20
C ALA A 913 -4.96 -21.43 4.07
N GLU A 914 -5.62 -21.31 2.93
CA GLU A 914 -5.34 -22.15 1.75
C GLU A 914 -4.00 -21.79 1.12
N LYS A 915 -3.65 -20.50 0.98
CA LYS A 915 -2.34 -20.07 0.46
C LYS A 915 -1.20 -20.65 1.30
N VAL A 916 -1.32 -20.62 2.63
CA VAL A 916 -0.36 -21.23 3.57
C VAL A 916 -0.30 -22.75 3.42
N ARG A 917 -1.46 -23.45 3.36
CA ARG A 917 -1.52 -24.92 3.18
C ARG A 917 -0.98 -25.37 1.82
N ALA A 918 -1.24 -24.59 0.77
CA ALA A 918 -0.73 -24.82 -0.58
C ALA A 918 0.78 -24.59 -0.64
N ALA A 919 1.32 -23.60 0.10
CA ALA A 919 2.77 -23.38 0.23
C ALA A 919 3.45 -24.50 1.03
N SER A 920 2.90 -24.90 2.18
CA SER A 920 3.50 -25.93 3.04
C SER A 920 3.51 -27.32 2.39
N SER A 921 2.53 -27.62 1.53
CA SER A 921 2.48 -28.85 0.72
C SER A 921 3.13 -28.73 -0.66
N ALA A 922 3.69 -27.56 -1.02
CA ALA A 922 4.21 -27.32 -2.37
C ALA A 922 5.43 -28.21 -2.69
N SER A 923 6.41 -28.22 -1.80
CA SER A 923 7.65 -29.00 -1.95
C SER A 923 7.38 -30.51 -2.07
N GLU A 924 6.46 -31.04 -1.27
CA GLU A 924 6.05 -32.45 -1.31
C GLU A 924 5.35 -32.80 -2.64
N LYS A 925 4.36 -32.01 -3.06
CA LYS A 925 3.63 -32.23 -4.33
C LYS A 925 4.55 -32.10 -5.55
N LEU A 926 5.51 -31.18 -5.51
CA LEU A 926 6.48 -30.99 -6.59
C LEU A 926 7.53 -32.12 -6.62
N ALA A 927 7.97 -32.60 -5.44
CA ALA A 927 8.84 -33.78 -5.33
C ALA A 927 8.13 -35.07 -5.80
N ALA A 928 6.87 -35.29 -5.43
CA ALA A 928 6.05 -36.38 -5.94
C ALA A 928 5.83 -36.30 -7.46
N SER A 929 5.87 -35.10 -8.04
CA SER A 929 5.81 -34.88 -9.48
C SER A 929 7.13 -35.12 -10.22
N GLY A 930 8.26 -35.28 -9.50
CA GLY A 930 9.60 -35.49 -10.08
C GLY A 930 10.41 -34.19 -10.31
N MET A 931 10.03 -33.08 -9.68
CA MET A 931 10.64 -31.75 -9.88
C MET A 931 11.13 -31.10 -8.56
N ALA A 932 11.56 -31.91 -7.59
CA ALA A 932 11.94 -31.46 -6.25
C ALA A 932 13.00 -30.34 -6.24
N GLU A 933 13.90 -30.37 -7.21
CA GLU A 933 15.01 -29.44 -7.41
C GLU A 933 14.55 -28.01 -7.76
N PHE A 934 13.35 -27.84 -8.32
CA PHE A 934 12.88 -26.56 -8.85
C PHE A 934 11.93 -25.80 -7.93
N THR A 935 11.78 -26.22 -6.66
CA THR A 935 10.84 -25.63 -5.70
C THR A 935 10.93 -24.09 -5.63
N GLU A 936 12.14 -23.53 -5.60
CA GLU A 936 12.37 -22.07 -5.58
C GLU A 936 11.97 -21.40 -6.92
N LYS A 937 12.30 -22.01 -8.06
CA LYS A 937 12.00 -21.44 -9.39
C LYS A 937 10.51 -21.51 -9.70
N VAL A 938 9.81 -22.56 -9.26
CA VAL A 938 8.35 -22.66 -9.34
C VAL A 938 7.67 -21.67 -8.41
N ALA A 939 8.21 -21.45 -7.19
CA ALA A 939 7.71 -20.41 -6.29
C ALA A 939 7.81 -19.00 -6.92
N GLY A 940 8.96 -18.65 -7.51
CA GLY A 940 9.13 -17.38 -8.21
C GLY A 940 8.19 -17.21 -9.42
N ILE A 941 7.87 -18.29 -10.16
CA ILE A 941 6.84 -18.24 -11.22
C ILE A 941 5.46 -17.94 -10.63
N VAL A 942 5.08 -18.59 -9.52
CA VAL A 942 3.80 -18.35 -8.84
C VAL A 942 3.72 -16.91 -8.33
N GLU A 943 4.78 -16.39 -7.70
CA GLU A 943 4.85 -15.01 -7.19
C GLU A 943 4.72 -13.98 -8.31
N ILE A 944 5.42 -14.17 -9.44
CA ILE A 944 5.30 -13.29 -10.62
C ILE A 944 3.87 -13.29 -11.16
N LEU A 945 3.24 -14.47 -11.31
CA LEU A 945 1.87 -14.57 -11.82
C LEU A 945 0.83 -14.04 -10.84
N GLU A 946 1.07 -14.16 -9.53
CA GLU A 946 0.22 -13.55 -8.49
C GLU A 946 0.31 -12.02 -8.54
N MET A 947 1.50 -11.43 -8.69
CA MET A 947 1.67 -9.98 -8.82
C MET A 947 1.04 -9.45 -10.11
N VAL A 948 1.26 -10.11 -11.26
CA VAL A 948 0.62 -9.75 -12.53
C VAL A 948 -0.90 -9.86 -12.42
N ARG A 949 -1.44 -10.94 -11.83
CA ARG A 949 -2.88 -11.09 -11.60
C ARG A 949 -3.44 -9.96 -10.77
N ASP A 950 -2.81 -9.64 -9.64
CA ASP A 950 -3.34 -8.69 -8.68
C ASP A 950 -3.23 -7.23 -9.18
N VAL A 951 -2.22 -6.89 -9.99
CA VAL A 951 -2.10 -5.57 -10.65
C VAL A 951 -3.06 -5.47 -11.82
N ASP A 952 -3.06 -6.44 -12.73
CA ASP A 952 -3.94 -6.42 -13.92
C ASP A 952 -5.42 -6.45 -13.52
N TRP A 953 -5.82 -7.22 -12.52
CA TRP A 953 -7.22 -7.23 -12.06
C TRP A 953 -7.65 -5.87 -11.47
N ARG A 954 -6.75 -5.15 -10.78
CA ARG A 954 -7.05 -3.80 -10.26
C ARG A 954 -7.12 -2.75 -11.37
N SER A 955 -6.25 -2.85 -12.37
CA SER A 955 -6.28 -1.95 -13.54
C SER A 955 -7.47 -2.27 -14.45
N HIS A 956 -7.64 -3.52 -14.87
CA HIS A 956 -8.55 -3.91 -15.95
C HIS A 956 -9.85 -4.59 -15.51
N GLY A 957 -10.06 -4.80 -14.21
CA GLY A 957 -11.23 -5.50 -13.63
C GLY A 957 -12.59 -5.08 -14.20
N ARG A 958 -12.83 -3.78 -14.36
CA ARG A 958 -14.11 -3.24 -14.90
C ARG A 958 -14.44 -3.74 -16.32
N TRP A 959 -13.43 -3.99 -17.16
CA TRP A 959 -13.63 -4.51 -18.51
C TRP A 959 -13.86 -6.02 -18.47
N TYR A 960 -13.18 -6.77 -17.60
CA TYR A 960 -13.46 -8.19 -17.38
C TYR A 960 -14.86 -8.43 -16.82
N GLU A 961 -15.32 -7.59 -15.88
CA GLU A 961 -16.68 -7.62 -15.34
C GLU A 961 -17.71 -7.26 -16.41
N GLY A 962 -17.44 -6.26 -17.26
CA GLY A 962 -18.28 -5.95 -18.43
C GLY A 962 -18.36 -7.09 -19.45
N ILE A 963 -17.24 -7.76 -19.76
CA ILE A 963 -17.18 -8.94 -20.63
C ILE A 963 -17.89 -10.13 -19.96
N ALA A 964 -17.80 -10.29 -18.64
CA ALA A 964 -18.55 -11.33 -17.93
C ALA A 964 -20.06 -11.10 -18.03
N ALA A 965 -20.51 -9.87 -17.73
CA ALA A 965 -21.91 -9.46 -17.72
C ALA A 965 -22.57 -9.48 -19.11
N ALA A 966 -21.85 -9.15 -20.18
CA ALA A 966 -22.34 -9.25 -21.56
C ALA A 966 -22.59 -10.70 -22.04
N VAL A 967 -22.24 -11.69 -21.21
CA VAL A 967 -22.29 -13.13 -21.51
C VAL A 967 -23.01 -13.88 -20.38
N GLU A 968 -23.70 -13.18 -19.47
CA GLU A 968 -24.67 -13.75 -18.53
C GLU A 968 -26.10 -13.53 -19.04
#